data_AF-A0A9D6HVF5-F1
#
_entry.id   AF-A0A9D6HVF5-F1
#
_cell.length_a   1.000
_cell.length_b   1.000
_cell.length_c   1.000
_cell.angle_alpha   90.00
_cell.angle_beta   90.00
_cell.angle_gamma   90.00
#
_symmetry.space_group_name_H-M   'P 1'
#
loop_
_entity.id
_entity.type
_entity.pdbx_description
1 polymer ?
#
loop_
_entity_poly.entity_id
_entity_poly.type
_entity_poly.pdbx_seq_one_letter_code
_entity_poly.pdbx_strand_id
1 'polypeptide(L)'
;LRRVLERAGFEVRDVHHSHYGRICPIETPEGPNIGLIASLSTHARVNEYGFIETPYRKVDNGRVTDKIEYLSADLEDQSIIAQANAKLDKNSYFAESRVPCRHKGDFPLTSPKDIDYMDVSPKQLVSIAAGLIPFLEHDDANRALMGSNMQRQAVPLLVTESPLVGTGLEYRTAKDSGAVIVAKEEGKVTSVQADEIVVSGERYPLRKFRRSNASTCINQRPIVELGEKVKKGQVIADGAATKNGDLALGRNVLVAFMPWRGYNFEDAILVSEKLVKEDVYTSVHIEEFEIESRDTRLGKEEITRDIPNVGEEALKDLGEDGIIRIGAEVGPGDILVGKVTPKSETELSPEEKLLRAIFGEKAGDVRDASLTVPPGVEGIVIETKVFSRKGQETKTKETRAKEFKEIEAIKKFYEEQIQQIEKERALKLASLLEGKTLAVSLVDGQTGAVLIGRGRAIKKSDLHKVGRADVESIKLEDAVEAEENVKRVCRLLDDQIDELRYEEDREIDKVKRGDELPPGVLKRVKVLVANKRKISVGDKMAGRHGNKGIVAKIMHEEDMPFLSDGTPVEIVLNPLGVPSRMNVGQILETHLGWAAKILGLTIATPVFDGATEAEIKREMKKAGIPENGKVRLRDGRTGESFDQEITVGYIYMMKLAHLVDDKIHARSIGPYSLVTQQPLGGKAQFGGQRFGEMEVWALEAYGAAYTLQELLTVKSDDVQGRTRMYESIVKGENALQADTPESFNVLLKELQALALDVRTEKKPEDKEVDSE
;
A
#
# COMPACT_ATOMS: atom_id res chain seq x y z
N LEU A 1 21.73 -10.23 -1.91
CA LEU A 1 20.87 -9.85 -3.06
C LEU A 1 21.67 -9.38 -4.27
N ARG A 2 22.39 -8.25 -4.26
CA ARG A 2 23.16 -7.76 -5.43
C ARG A 2 24.16 -8.78 -6.01
N ARG A 3 24.95 -9.45 -5.15
CA ARG A 3 25.86 -10.55 -5.55
C ARG A 3 25.15 -11.83 -6.03
N VAL A 4 23.89 -12.04 -5.67
CA VAL A 4 23.10 -13.19 -6.16
C VAL A 4 22.59 -12.89 -7.57
N LEU A 5 22.20 -11.64 -7.85
CA LEU A 5 21.75 -11.21 -9.18
C LEU A 5 22.82 -11.38 -10.25
N GLU A 6 24.07 -11.05 -9.91
CA GLU A 6 25.23 -11.19 -10.82
C GLU A 6 25.67 -12.64 -11.03
N ARG A 7 25.29 -13.56 -10.13
CA ARG A 7 25.70 -14.98 -10.18
C ARG A 7 24.60 -15.93 -10.63
N ALA A 8 23.33 -15.54 -10.50
CA ALA A 8 22.19 -16.38 -10.86
C ALA A 8 22.02 -16.44 -12.39
N GLY A 9 22.42 -17.57 -12.96
CA GLY A 9 22.27 -17.89 -14.38
C GLY A 9 20.81 -18.12 -14.81
N PHE A 10 20.65 -18.55 -16.06
CA PHE A 10 19.35 -18.80 -16.66
C PHE A 10 18.59 -19.96 -15.99
N GLU A 11 19.29 -21.05 -15.66
CA GLU A 11 18.70 -22.28 -15.14
C GLU A 11 17.86 -22.09 -13.86
N VAL A 12 18.32 -21.23 -12.94
CA VAL A 12 17.62 -20.97 -11.68
C VAL A 12 16.44 -20.00 -11.83
N ARG A 13 16.33 -19.33 -12.97
CA ARG A 13 15.25 -18.38 -13.26
C ARG A 13 14.12 -19.01 -14.08
N ASP A 14 14.38 -20.17 -14.66
CA ASP A 14 13.42 -20.85 -15.52
C ASP A 14 12.31 -21.54 -14.71
N VAL A 15 11.18 -21.77 -15.36
CA VAL A 15 10.03 -22.44 -14.75
C VAL A 15 10.25 -23.95 -14.79
N HIS A 16 10.49 -24.55 -13.63
CA HIS A 16 10.67 -25.99 -13.50
C HIS A 16 9.32 -26.70 -13.34
N HIS A 17 9.18 -27.93 -13.86
CA HIS A 17 7.93 -28.70 -13.78
C HIS A 17 7.45 -28.97 -12.34
N SER A 18 8.39 -29.10 -11.39
CA SER A 18 8.08 -29.27 -9.97
C SER A 18 7.42 -28.04 -9.32
N HIS A 19 7.44 -26.88 -9.98
CA HIS A 19 6.74 -25.68 -9.53
C HIS A 19 5.22 -25.86 -9.56
N TYR A 20 4.70 -26.81 -10.34
CA TYR A 20 3.26 -27.07 -10.46
C TYR A 20 2.61 -27.26 -9.08
N GLY A 21 1.59 -26.44 -8.79
CA GLY A 21 0.87 -26.47 -7.50
C GLY A 21 1.64 -25.91 -6.31
N ARG A 22 2.93 -25.57 -6.46
CA ARG A 22 3.84 -25.12 -5.38
C ARG A 22 4.18 -23.65 -5.53
N ILE A 23 4.72 -23.27 -6.68
CA ILE A 23 5.19 -21.92 -7.00
C ILE A 23 4.45 -21.45 -8.25
N CYS A 24 3.87 -20.27 -8.20
CA CYS A 24 3.13 -19.74 -9.33
C CYS A 24 4.09 -19.46 -10.50
N PRO A 25 3.81 -20.00 -11.70
CA PRO A 25 4.66 -19.79 -12.87
C PRO A 25 4.48 -18.41 -13.52
N ILE A 26 3.42 -17.67 -13.14
CA ILE A 26 3.03 -16.38 -13.74
C ILE A 26 3.52 -15.21 -12.89
N GLU A 27 3.34 -15.26 -11.56
CA GLU A 27 3.61 -14.12 -10.71
C GLU A 27 5.09 -14.02 -10.30
N THR A 28 5.85 -13.24 -11.09
CA THR A 28 7.22 -12.81 -10.80
C THR A 28 7.40 -11.34 -11.16
N PRO A 29 8.29 -10.57 -10.49
CA PRO A 29 8.66 -9.23 -10.93
C PRO A 29 9.28 -9.26 -12.34
N GLU A 30 8.96 -8.24 -13.13
CA GLU A 30 9.65 -7.96 -14.39
C GLU A 30 11.06 -7.40 -14.14
N GLY A 31 11.96 -7.56 -15.11
CA GLY A 31 13.30 -6.98 -15.08
C GLY A 31 14.35 -7.89 -14.43
N PRO A 32 15.34 -7.34 -13.70
CA PRO A 32 16.53 -8.09 -13.29
C PRO A 32 16.24 -9.22 -12.28
N ASN A 33 15.09 -9.18 -11.61
CA ASN A 33 14.70 -10.14 -10.58
C ASN A 33 13.80 -11.26 -11.10
N ILE A 34 13.54 -11.33 -12.41
CA ILE A 34 12.67 -12.36 -13.00
C ILE A 34 13.16 -13.77 -12.63
N GLY A 35 12.22 -14.62 -12.18
CA GLY A 35 12.47 -16.01 -11.78
C GLY A 35 13.13 -16.18 -10.41
N LEU A 36 13.70 -15.12 -9.84
CA LEU A 36 14.36 -15.15 -8.53
C LEU A 36 13.40 -14.86 -7.38
N ILE A 37 12.32 -14.14 -7.67
CA ILE A 37 11.24 -13.86 -6.74
C ILE A 37 9.99 -14.48 -7.33
N ALA A 38 9.48 -15.51 -6.67
CA ALA A 38 8.25 -16.17 -7.07
C ALA A 38 7.26 -16.19 -5.91
N SER A 39 5.99 -16.36 -6.24
CA SER A 39 4.90 -16.37 -5.27
C SER A 39 4.41 -17.79 -5.02
N LEU A 40 3.99 -18.08 -3.79
CA LEU A 40 3.41 -19.36 -3.43
C LEU A 40 2.07 -19.55 -4.17
N SER A 41 1.79 -20.78 -4.61
CA SER A 41 0.50 -21.11 -5.22
C SER A 41 -0.61 -21.23 -4.17
N THR A 42 -1.88 -21.14 -4.58
CA THR A 42 -3.04 -20.99 -3.68
C THR A 42 -3.17 -22.07 -2.59
N HIS A 43 -2.84 -23.32 -2.88
CA HIS A 43 -3.00 -24.44 -1.95
C HIS A 43 -1.68 -25.03 -1.44
N ALA A 44 -0.55 -24.46 -1.84
CA ALA A 44 0.75 -24.96 -1.44
C ALA A 44 0.98 -24.71 0.06
N ARG A 45 1.75 -25.60 0.68
CA ARG A 45 2.17 -25.47 2.08
C ARG A 45 3.64 -25.86 2.24
N VAL A 46 4.26 -25.39 3.31
CA VAL A 46 5.61 -25.82 3.70
C VAL A 46 5.48 -26.92 4.74
N ASN A 47 6.16 -28.05 4.53
CA ASN A 47 6.16 -29.16 5.48
C ASN A 47 7.17 -28.97 6.62
N GLU A 48 7.23 -29.91 7.56
CA GLU A 48 8.11 -29.85 8.73
C GLU A 48 9.61 -29.79 8.36
N TYR A 49 9.99 -30.31 7.20
CA TYR A 49 11.36 -30.30 6.68
C TYR A 49 11.71 -29.04 5.86
N GLY A 50 10.73 -28.16 5.63
CA GLY A 50 10.92 -26.94 4.84
C GLY A 50 10.71 -27.12 3.32
N PHE A 51 10.25 -28.29 2.86
CA PHE A 51 9.89 -28.49 1.45
C PHE A 51 8.46 -28.03 1.17
N ILE A 52 8.22 -27.56 -0.05
CA ILE A 52 6.89 -27.15 -0.49
C ILE A 52 6.11 -28.36 -1.00
N GLU A 53 4.91 -28.56 -0.47
CA GLU A 53 3.97 -29.61 -0.85
C GLU A 53 2.71 -29.01 -1.45
N THR A 54 2.05 -29.77 -2.32
CA THR A 54 0.75 -29.43 -2.91
C THR A 54 -0.23 -30.58 -2.67
N PRO A 55 -1.54 -30.29 -2.47
CA PRO A 55 -2.52 -31.33 -2.21
C PRO A 55 -3.01 -32.00 -3.49
N TYR A 56 -3.25 -33.31 -3.41
CA TYR A 56 -3.85 -34.14 -4.46
C TYR A 56 -4.92 -35.05 -3.88
N ARG A 57 -5.91 -35.43 -4.70
CA ARG A 57 -6.92 -36.44 -4.38
C ARG A 57 -6.39 -37.81 -4.75
N LYS A 58 -6.46 -38.78 -3.84
CA LYS A 58 -6.03 -40.15 -4.10
C LYS A 58 -7.00 -40.87 -5.05
N VAL A 59 -6.47 -41.64 -5.99
CA VAL A 59 -7.24 -42.46 -6.93
C VAL A 59 -7.02 -43.93 -6.59
N ASP A 60 -8.09 -44.66 -6.28
CA ASP A 60 -8.05 -46.09 -5.97
C ASP A 60 -8.76 -46.89 -7.07
N ASN A 61 -8.02 -47.70 -7.83
CA ASN A 61 -8.54 -48.54 -8.92
C ASN A 61 -9.43 -47.78 -9.93
N GLY A 62 -9.01 -46.56 -10.31
CA GLY A 62 -9.73 -45.69 -11.25
C GLY A 62 -10.91 -44.91 -10.66
N ARG A 63 -11.14 -44.99 -9.34
CA ARG A 63 -12.09 -44.15 -8.61
C ARG A 63 -11.36 -43.04 -7.88
N VAL A 64 -11.71 -41.79 -8.16
CA VAL A 64 -11.20 -40.63 -7.44
C VAL A 64 -11.86 -40.55 -6.05
N THR A 65 -11.05 -40.54 -5.01
CA THR A 65 -11.52 -40.46 -3.62
C THR A 65 -11.53 -39.01 -3.12
N ASP A 66 -12.20 -38.77 -2.00
CA ASP A 66 -12.18 -37.47 -1.30
C ASP A 66 -11.02 -37.37 -0.30
N LYS A 67 -10.14 -38.38 -0.26
CA LYS A 67 -8.95 -38.35 0.59
C LYS A 67 -7.89 -37.47 -0.08
N ILE A 68 -7.52 -36.39 0.61
CA ILE A 68 -6.48 -35.46 0.18
C ILE A 68 -5.15 -35.86 0.82
N GLU A 69 -4.13 -36.04 -0.02
CA GLU A 69 -2.75 -36.28 0.40
C GLU A 69 -1.86 -35.17 -0.17
N TYR A 70 -0.96 -34.64 0.65
CA TYR A 70 -0.01 -33.61 0.22
C TYR A 70 1.29 -34.28 -0.19
N LEU A 71 1.77 -33.96 -1.39
CA LEU A 71 2.98 -34.56 -1.94
C LEU A 71 4.06 -33.50 -2.11
N SER A 72 5.28 -33.84 -1.69
CA SER A 72 6.51 -33.13 -2.04
C SER A 72 6.94 -33.47 -3.47
N ALA A 73 7.86 -32.68 -4.05
CA ALA A 73 8.23 -32.80 -5.46
C ALA A 73 8.83 -34.18 -5.81
N ASP A 74 9.61 -34.76 -4.90
CA ASP A 74 10.23 -36.08 -5.04
C ASP A 74 9.23 -37.25 -5.03
N LEU A 75 8.14 -37.12 -4.26
CA LEU A 75 7.05 -38.10 -4.21
C LEU A 75 6.12 -37.97 -5.43
N GLU A 76 5.87 -36.73 -5.85
CA GLU A 76 5.09 -36.42 -7.05
C GLU A 76 5.73 -37.02 -8.31
N ASP A 77 7.05 -36.95 -8.45
CA ASP A 77 7.77 -37.52 -9.60
C ASP A 77 7.62 -39.04 -9.74
N GLN A 78 7.22 -39.76 -8.69
CA GLN A 78 6.99 -41.20 -8.73
C GLN A 78 5.55 -41.57 -9.09
N SER A 79 4.65 -40.60 -9.14
CA SER A 79 3.20 -40.82 -9.25
C SER A 79 2.65 -40.30 -10.58
N ILE A 80 1.58 -40.93 -11.08
CA ILE A 80 0.86 -40.46 -12.27
C ILE A 80 -0.34 -39.64 -11.83
N ILE A 81 -0.36 -38.35 -12.21
CA ILE A 81 -1.34 -37.38 -11.72
C ILE A 81 -2.25 -36.90 -12.85
N ALA A 82 -3.57 -37.07 -12.67
CA ALA A 82 -4.60 -36.56 -13.57
C ALA A 82 -4.92 -35.08 -13.32
N GLN A 83 -5.30 -34.38 -14.38
CA GLN A 83 -5.69 -32.97 -14.32
C GLN A 83 -7.03 -32.77 -13.58
N ALA A 84 -7.20 -31.61 -12.94
CA ALA A 84 -8.44 -31.26 -12.22
C ALA A 84 -9.69 -31.26 -13.11
N ASN A 85 -9.54 -30.93 -14.40
CA ASN A 85 -10.63 -30.80 -15.37
C ASN A 85 -11.04 -32.14 -16.03
N ALA A 86 -10.43 -33.27 -15.61
CA ALA A 86 -10.80 -34.57 -16.13
C ALA A 86 -12.27 -34.90 -15.80
N LYS A 87 -13.03 -35.35 -16.80
CA LYS A 87 -14.46 -35.66 -16.63
C LYS A 87 -14.65 -36.92 -15.79
N LEU A 88 -15.42 -36.78 -14.71
CA LEU A 88 -15.81 -37.88 -13.83
C LEU A 88 -17.29 -38.24 -14.01
N ASP A 89 -17.63 -39.50 -13.78
CA ASP A 89 -19.01 -39.96 -13.69
C ASP A 89 -19.63 -39.68 -12.30
N LYS A 90 -20.90 -40.04 -12.12
CA LYS A 90 -21.62 -39.82 -10.85
C LYS A 90 -21.04 -40.61 -9.66
N ASN A 91 -20.23 -41.63 -9.92
CA ASN A 91 -19.61 -42.49 -8.92
C ASN A 91 -18.12 -42.15 -8.69
N SER A 92 -17.64 -41.04 -9.27
CA SER A 92 -16.25 -40.56 -9.24
C SER A 92 -15.24 -41.42 -10.00
N TYR A 93 -15.67 -42.16 -11.02
CA TYR A 93 -14.77 -42.82 -11.98
C TYR A 93 -14.50 -41.90 -13.17
N PHE A 94 -13.33 -42.04 -13.79
CA PHE A 94 -13.02 -41.33 -15.03
C PHE A 94 -13.96 -41.77 -16.17
N ALA A 95 -14.59 -40.80 -16.83
CA ALA A 95 -15.55 -41.06 -17.90
C ALA A 95 -14.87 -41.51 -19.21
N GLU A 96 -13.61 -41.15 -19.40
CA GLU A 96 -12.84 -41.45 -20.60
C GLU A 96 -11.94 -42.68 -20.39
N SER A 97 -11.72 -43.47 -21.45
CA SER A 97 -10.89 -44.68 -21.39
C SER A 97 -9.40 -44.40 -21.32
N ARG A 98 -8.99 -43.20 -21.73
CA ARG A 98 -7.63 -42.67 -21.62
C ARG A 98 -7.71 -41.23 -21.15
N VAL A 99 -6.98 -40.90 -20.08
CA VAL A 99 -7.03 -39.59 -19.44
C VAL A 99 -5.65 -38.93 -19.57
N PRO A 100 -5.59 -37.64 -19.95
CA PRO A 100 -4.33 -36.90 -19.97
C PRO A 100 -3.82 -36.72 -18.54
N CYS A 101 -2.62 -37.23 -18.30
CA CYS A 101 -1.96 -37.18 -16.99
C CYS A 101 -0.58 -36.56 -17.12
N ARG A 102 0.04 -36.26 -15.98
CA ARG A 102 1.41 -35.75 -15.87
C ARG A 102 2.27 -36.75 -15.11
N HIS A 103 3.48 -36.97 -15.62
CA HIS A 103 4.48 -37.84 -14.99
C HIS A 103 5.90 -37.37 -15.36
N LYS A 104 6.72 -36.97 -14.37
CA LYS A 104 8.11 -36.49 -14.53
C LYS A 104 8.31 -35.40 -15.60
N GLY A 105 7.34 -34.51 -15.76
CA GLY A 105 7.37 -33.44 -16.76
C GLY A 105 6.79 -33.82 -18.13
N ASP A 106 6.53 -35.10 -18.38
CA ASP A 106 5.82 -35.56 -19.58
C ASP A 106 4.29 -35.57 -19.37
N PHE A 107 3.55 -35.56 -20.49
CA PHE A 107 2.08 -35.55 -20.52
C PHE A 107 1.48 -36.80 -21.18
N PRO A 108 1.63 -38.01 -20.59
CA PRO A 108 1.12 -39.24 -21.18
C PRO A 108 -0.41 -39.36 -21.10
N LEU A 109 -0.98 -40.13 -22.04
CA LEU A 109 -2.37 -40.60 -21.98
C LEU A 109 -2.40 -41.98 -21.34
N THR A 110 -2.88 -42.09 -20.10
CA THR A 110 -2.90 -43.32 -19.32
C THR A 110 -4.32 -43.86 -19.13
N SER A 111 -4.41 -45.16 -18.82
CA SER A 111 -5.67 -45.80 -18.43
C SER A 111 -6.05 -45.34 -17.01
N PRO A 112 -7.35 -45.14 -16.71
CA PRO A 112 -7.83 -44.78 -15.36
C PRO A 112 -7.28 -45.63 -14.21
N LYS A 113 -6.93 -46.90 -14.46
CA LYS A 113 -6.40 -47.82 -13.45
C LYS A 113 -4.95 -47.53 -13.04
N ASP A 114 -4.20 -46.87 -13.91
CA ASP A 114 -2.77 -46.58 -13.72
C ASP A 114 -2.57 -45.16 -13.15
N ILE A 115 -3.66 -44.45 -12.80
CA ILE A 115 -3.63 -43.11 -12.24
C ILE A 115 -3.61 -43.23 -10.72
N ASP A 116 -2.63 -42.61 -10.08
CA ASP A 116 -2.45 -42.66 -8.63
C ASP A 116 -3.17 -41.49 -7.94
N TYR A 117 -3.13 -40.30 -8.56
CA TYR A 117 -3.67 -39.07 -7.97
C TYR A 117 -4.37 -38.19 -9.00
N MET A 118 -5.14 -37.22 -8.51
CA MET A 118 -5.78 -36.17 -9.30
C MET A 118 -5.63 -34.82 -8.58
N ASP A 119 -5.45 -33.75 -9.34
CA ASP A 119 -5.46 -32.38 -8.81
C ASP A 119 -6.73 -32.08 -7.99
N VAL A 120 -6.61 -31.25 -6.94
CA VAL A 120 -7.76 -30.87 -6.10
C VAL A 120 -8.61 -29.78 -6.78
N SER A 121 -7.95 -28.82 -7.42
CA SER A 121 -8.63 -27.68 -8.06
C SER A 121 -7.75 -27.10 -9.17
N PRO A 122 -8.35 -26.59 -10.26
CA PRO A 122 -7.60 -25.88 -11.31
C PRO A 122 -6.86 -24.63 -10.78
N LYS A 123 -7.41 -24.01 -9.71
CA LYS A 123 -6.82 -22.83 -9.06
C LYS A 123 -5.50 -23.12 -8.35
N GLN A 124 -5.19 -24.39 -8.07
CA GLN A 124 -4.00 -24.77 -7.31
C GLN A 124 -2.69 -24.40 -8.02
N LEU A 125 -2.71 -24.22 -9.35
CA LEU A 125 -1.55 -23.90 -10.17
C LEU A 125 -1.06 -22.46 -9.98
N VAL A 126 -1.97 -21.54 -9.67
CA VAL A 126 -1.69 -20.09 -9.69
C VAL A 126 -1.58 -19.53 -8.28
N SER A 127 -0.99 -18.33 -8.16
CA SER A 127 -1.00 -17.55 -6.93
C SER A 127 -2.36 -16.89 -6.72
N ILE A 128 -2.54 -16.24 -5.56
CA ILE A 128 -3.75 -15.46 -5.28
C ILE A 128 -3.91 -14.31 -6.29
N ALA A 129 -2.85 -13.57 -6.60
CA ALA A 129 -2.93 -12.41 -7.49
C ALA A 129 -3.29 -12.79 -8.94
N ALA A 130 -2.68 -13.86 -9.46
CA ALA A 130 -3.07 -14.41 -10.77
C ALA A 130 -4.47 -15.05 -10.70
N GLY A 131 -4.82 -15.67 -9.57
CA GLY A 131 -6.14 -16.25 -9.30
C GLY A 131 -7.31 -15.26 -9.31
N LEU A 132 -7.06 -13.97 -9.16
CA LEU A 132 -8.06 -12.89 -9.18
C LEU A 132 -8.38 -12.37 -10.59
N ILE A 133 -7.66 -12.85 -11.61
CA ILE A 133 -7.89 -12.48 -13.01
C ILE A 133 -8.97 -13.40 -13.59
N PRO A 134 -10.15 -12.88 -13.96
CA PRO A 134 -11.16 -13.68 -14.65
C PRO A 134 -10.66 -14.03 -16.05
N PHE A 135 -11.10 -15.15 -16.63
CA PHE A 135 -10.72 -15.56 -17.99
C PHE A 135 -9.21 -15.64 -18.25
N LEU A 136 -8.42 -15.94 -17.21
CA LEU A 136 -6.96 -16.05 -17.30
C LEU A 136 -6.52 -17.02 -18.39
N GLU A 137 -7.31 -18.07 -18.65
CA GLU A 137 -7.08 -19.06 -19.69
C GLU A 137 -7.14 -18.50 -21.13
N HIS A 138 -7.62 -17.27 -21.32
CA HIS A 138 -7.70 -16.55 -22.59
C HIS A 138 -6.66 -15.44 -22.74
N ASP A 139 -5.73 -15.31 -21.77
CA ASP A 139 -4.66 -14.33 -21.80
C ASP A 139 -3.29 -14.99 -22.02
N ASP A 140 -2.44 -14.32 -22.79
CA ASP A 140 -1.02 -14.67 -22.85
C ASP A 140 -0.36 -14.56 -21.47
N ALA A 141 0.56 -15.48 -21.17
CA ALA A 141 1.21 -15.57 -19.86
C ALA A 141 1.96 -14.28 -19.48
N ASN A 142 2.54 -13.56 -20.45
CA ASN A 142 3.22 -12.29 -20.16
C ASN A 142 2.22 -11.20 -19.76
N ARG A 143 1.01 -11.21 -20.33
CA ARG A 143 -0.07 -10.28 -19.96
C ARG A 143 -0.65 -10.62 -18.60
N ALA A 144 -0.84 -11.90 -18.31
CA ALA A 144 -1.22 -12.39 -17.00
C ALA A 144 -0.23 -11.94 -15.90
N LEU A 145 1.08 -12.08 -16.16
CA LEU A 145 2.17 -11.64 -15.26
C LEU A 145 2.08 -10.13 -14.98
N MET A 146 1.89 -9.33 -16.04
CA MET A 146 1.70 -7.90 -15.91
C MET A 146 0.44 -7.57 -15.12
N GLY A 147 -0.67 -8.27 -15.39
CA GLY A 147 -1.94 -8.13 -14.70
C GLY A 147 -1.84 -8.40 -13.20
N SER A 148 -1.21 -9.52 -12.81
CA SER A 148 -0.98 -9.86 -11.40
C SER A 148 -0.09 -8.82 -10.70
N ASN A 149 0.95 -8.33 -11.39
CA ASN A 149 1.85 -7.31 -10.85
C ASN A 149 1.18 -5.95 -10.67
N MET A 150 0.34 -5.52 -11.63
CA MET A 150 -0.35 -4.23 -11.59
C MET A 150 -1.45 -4.19 -10.54
N GLN A 151 -2.15 -5.30 -10.29
CA GLN A 151 -3.13 -5.39 -9.20
C GLN A 151 -2.53 -5.01 -7.83
N ARG A 152 -1.26 -5.39 -7.57
CA ARG A 152 -0.55 -5.04 -6.33
C ARG A 152 -0.19 -3.55 -6.22
N GLN A 153 -0.20 -2.84 -7.34
CA GLN A 153 0.08 -1.40 -7.42
C GLN A 153 -1.19 -0.55 -7.39
N ALA A 154 -2.37 -1.17 -7.35
CA ALA A 154 -3.63 -0.46 -7.30
C ALA A 154 -3.75 0.35 -6.00
N VAL A 155 -4.14 1.62 -6.13
CA VAL A 155 -4.33 2.51 -4.97
C VAL A 155 -5.76 2.36 -4.46
N PRO A 156 -5.97 2.23 -3.13
CA PRO A 156 -7.31 2.25 -2.56
C PRO A 156 -8.06 3.53 -2.92
N LEU A 157 -9.23 3.36 -3.53
CA LEU A 157 -10.11 4.46 -3.92
C LEU A 157 -10.95 4.94 -2.72
N LEU A 158 -11.42 6.19 -2.79
CA LEU A 158 -12.30 6.78 -1.78
C LEU A 158 -13.64 6.02 -1.67
N VAL A 159 -14.17 5.60 -2.82
CA VAL A 159 -15.38 4.79 -2.95
C VAL A 159 -15.04 3.53 -3.74
N THR A 160 -15.07 2.39 -3.04
CA THR A 160 -14.77 1.07 -3.61
C THR A 160 -16.01 0.43 -4.23
N GLU A 161 -15.80 -0.43 -5.23
CA GLU A 161 -16.84 -1.25 -5.85
C GLU A 161 -16.33 -2.66 -6.08
N SER A 162 -17.12 -3.66 -5.68
CA SER A 162 -16.82 -5.06 -5.96
C SER A 162 -16.81 -5.31 -7.47
N PRO A 163 -15.91 -6.14 -7.99
CA PRO A 163 -15.90 -6.48 -9.41
C PRO A 163 -17.21 -7.21 -9.79
N LEU A 164 -17.85 -6.79 -10.90
CA LEU A 164 -19.04 -7.48 -11.42
C LEU A 164 -18.69 -8.89 -11.92
N VAL A 165 -17.48 -9.03 -12.47
CA VAL A 165 -16.91 -10.30 -12.92
C VAL A 165 -15.69 -10.62 -12.05
N GLY A 166 -15.88 -11.42 -11.01
CA GLY A 166 -14.82 -11.89 -10.13
C GLY A 166 -14.41 -13.34 -10.41
N THR A 167 -13.59 -13.93 -9.54
CA THR A 167 -13.22 -15.37 -9.60
C THR A 167 -13.71 -16.16 -8.38
N GLY A 168 -14.30 -15.48 -7.40
CA GLY A 168 -14.72 -16.01 -6.10
C GLY A 168 -13.59 -16.09 -5.07
N LEU A 169 -12.40 -15.59 -5.39
CA LEU A 169 -11.28 -15.48 -4.44
C LEU A 169 -11.27 -14.14 -3.68
N GLU A 170 -12.07 -13.17 -4.10
CA GLU A 170 -12.12 -11.81 -3.56
C GLU A 170 -12.45 -11.80 -2.07
N TYR A 171 -13.54 -12.48 -1.67
CA TYR A 171 -13.98 -12.58 -0.28
C TYR A 171 -12.90 -13.18 0.63
N ARG A 172 -12.31 -14.30 0.19
CA ARG A 172 -11.30 -15.02 0.97
C ARG A 172 -10.01 -14.22 1.09
N THR A 173 -9.59 -13.57 0.01
CA THR A 173 -8.39 -12.71 0.01
C THR A 173 -8.56 -11.52 0.96
N ALA A 174 -9.71 -10.85 0.92
CA ALA A 174 -10.00 -9.72 1.81
C ALA A 174 -10.05 -10.18 3.28
N LYS A 175 -10.73 -11.29 3.57
CA LYS A 175 -10.84 -11.85 4.92
C LYS A 175 -9.49 -12.28 5.49
N ASP A 176 -8.71 -13.04 4.74
CA ASP A 176 -7.44 -13.62 5.21
C ASP A 176 -6.32 -12.55 5.30
N SER A 177 -6.46 -11.41 4.60
CA SER A 177 -5.52 -10.28 4.69
C SER A 177 -5.54 -9.52 6.02
N GLY A 178 -6.63 -9.63 6.80
CA GLY A 178 -6.86 -8.82 8.00
C GLY A 178 -7.16 -7.34 7.73
N ALA A 179 -7.43 -6.95 6.48
CA ALA A 179 -7.88 -5.60 6.13
C ALA A 179 -9.31 -5.32 6.64
N VAL A 180 -10.17 -6.34 6.59
CA VAL A 180 -11.55 -6.30 7.09
C VAL A 180 -11.63 -6.75 8.55
N ILE A 181 -12.67 -6.30 9.26
CA ILE A 181 -12.94 -6.77 10.62
C ILE A 181 -13.96 -7.90 10.56
N VAL A 182 -13.66 -8.98 11.28
CA VAL A 182 -14.46 -10.21 11.33
C VAL A 182 -15.00 -10.41 12.74
N ALA A 183 -16.27 -10.81 12.85
CA ALA A 183 -16.89 -11.15 14.13
C ALA A 183 -16.23 -12.39 14.75
N LYS A 184 -15.72 -12.26 15.98
CA LYS A 184 -15.12 -13.37 16.74
C LYS A 184 -16.16 -14.35 17.27
N GLU A 185 -17.36 -13.84 17.56
CA GLU A 185 -18.48 -14.58 18.14
C GLU A 185 -19.76 -14.34 17.36
N GLU A 186 -20.69 -15.30 17.45
CA GLU A 186 -22.04 -15.13 16.96
C GLU A 186 -22.83 -14.25 17.93
N GLY A 187 -23.58 -13.29 17.41
CA GLY A 187 -24.29 -12.35 18.27
C GLY A 187 -25.13 -11.34 17.53
N LYS A 188 -25.88 -10.54 18.29
CA LYS A 188 -26.62 -9.39 17.78
C LYS A 188 -25.76 -8.13 17.89
N VAL A 189 -25.75 -7.32 16.84
CA VAL A 189 -25.10 -6.00 16.83
C VAL A 189 -25.89 -5.05 17.75
N THR A 190 -25.24 -4.56 18.80
CA THR A 190 -25.86 -3.70 19.82
C THR A 190 -25.53 -2.22 19.63
N SER A 191 -24.42 -1.90 18.97
CA SER A 191 -24.04 -0.52 18.62
C SER A 191 -23.21 -0.53 17.33
N VAL A 192 -23.44 0.45 16.47
CA VAL A 192 -22.65 0.70 15.26
C VAL A 192 -22.28 2.17 15.23
N GLN A 193 -21.00 2.46 15.31
CA GLN A 193 -20.41 3.78 15.17
C GLN A 193 -19.34 3.75 14.07
N ALA A 194 -18.88 4.93 13.65
CA ALA A 194 -17.91 5.02 12.56
C ALA A 194 -16.51 4.50 12.96
N ASP A 195 -16.21 4.52 14.25
CA ASP A 195 -14.96 4.18 14.92
C ASP A 195 -15.04 2.88 15.74
N GLU A 196 -16.24 2.40 16.07
CA GLU A 196 -16.43 1.18 16.85
C GLU A 196 -17.71 0.41 16.46
N ILE A 197 -17.66 -0.92 16.50
CA ILE A 197 -18.83 -1.80 16.42
C ILE A 197 -18.91 -2.63 17.70
N VAL A 198 -20.10 -2.82 18.26
CA VAL A 198 -20.31 -3.68 19.43
C VAL A 198 -21.25 -4.82 19.07
N VAL A 199 -20.79 -6.06 19.25
CA VAL A 199 -21.57 -7.29 19.01
C VAL A 199 -21.70 -8.06 20.32
N SER A 200 -22.91 -8.13 20.85
CA SER A 200 -23.23 -8.90 22.08
C SER A 200 -22.31 -8.61 23.28
N GLY A 201 -21.83 -7.37 23.40
CA GLY A 201 -20.96 -6.91 24.47
C GLY A 201 -19.47 -6.86 24.10
N GLU A 202 -19.04 -7.55 23.04
CA GLU A 202 -17.67 -7.48 22.53
C GLU A 202 -17.47 -6.24 21.64
N ARG A 203 -16.38 -5.52 21.89
CA ARG A 203 -16.05 -4.24 21.24
C ARG A 203 -15.02 -4.43 20.11
N TYR A 204 -15.32 -3.85 18.95
CA TYR A 204 -14.50 -3.93 17.75
C TYR A 204 -14.08 -2.53 17.29
N PRO A 205 -12.90 -2.02 17.70
CA PRO A 205 -12.41 -0.71 17.28
C PRO A 205 -11.97 -0.73 15.80
N LEU A 206 -12.36 0.31 15.06
CA LEU A 206 -12.08 0.49 13.65
C LEU A 206 -10.92 1.47 13.43
N ARG A 207 -10.04 1.16 12.48
CA ARG A 207 -8.93 2.03 12.09
C ARG A 207 -9.43 3.14 11.16
N LYS A 208 -9.31 4.40 11.58
CA LYS A 208 -9.73 5.57 10.80
C LYS A 208 -8.53 6.36 10.29
N PHE A 209 -8.53 6.64 8.98
CA PHE A 209 -7.58 7.52 8.29
C PHE A 209 -6.11 7.35 8.73
N ARG A 210 -5.65 6.09 8.82
CA ARG A 210 -4.24 5.79 9.16
C ARG A 210 -3.39 5.79 7.90
N ARG A 211 -2.17 6.32 8.01
CA ARG A 211 -1.15 6.27 6.95
C ARG A 211 -0.68 4.83 6.73
N SER A 212 -0.56 4.42 5.46
CA SER A 212 0.13 3.19 5.06
C SER A 212 1.61 3.45 4.75
N ASN A 213 2.40 2.39 4.61
CA ASN A 213 3.81 2.49 4.21
C ASN A 213 4.01 3.16 2.84
N ALA A 214 3.04 3.00 1.93
CA ALA A 214 3.05 3.62 0.61
C ALA A 214 2.37 5.01 0.60
N SER A 215 2.18 5.61 1.78
CA SER A 215 1.51 6.90 1.97
C SER A 215 0.05 6.91 1.45
N THR A 216 -0.59 5.75 1.35
CA THR A 216 -2.03 5.64 1.07
C THR A 216 -2.84 5.65 2.36
N CYS A 217 -4.17 5.75 2.24
CA CYS A 217 -5.07 5.77 3.39
C CYS A 217 -5.62 4.37 3.75
N ILE A 218 -5.44 3.98 5.01
CA ILE A 218 -6.12 2.84 5.64
C ILE A 218 -7.32 3.38 6.42
N ASN A 219 -8.52 3.04 5.96
CA ASN A 219 -9.77 3.46 6.58
C ASN A 219 -10.76 2.29 6.60
N GLN A 220 -11.29 1.99 7.77
CA GLN A 220 -12.30 0.95 7.97
C GLN A 220 -13.69 1.57 8.11
N ARG A 221 -14.70 0.89 7.57
CA ARG A 221 -16.10 1.34 7.56
C ARG A 221 -17.02 0.19 7.98
N PRO A 222 -17.94 0.41 8.93
CA PRO A 222 -18.91 -0.62 9.30
C PRO A 222 -19.80 -0.98 8.11
N ILE A 223 -20.12 -2.26 7.95
CA ILE A 223 -21.08 -2.75 6.94
C ILE A 223 -22.36 -3.30 7.54
N VAL A 224 -22.35 -3.63 8.83
CA VAL A 224 -23.50 -4.18 9.56
C VAL A 224 -24.40 -3.09 10.10
N GLU A 225 -25.68 -3.41 10.24
CA GLU A 225 -26.68 -2.49 10.79
C GLU A 225 -27.01 -2.80 12.26
N LEU A 226 -27.57 -1.80 12.95
CA LEU A 226 -27.99 -1.94 14.34
C LEU A 226 -29.06 -3.03 14.46
N GLY A 227 -28.80 -4.04 15.28
CA GLY A 227 -29.70 -5.14 15.54
C GLY A 227 -29.60 -6.32 14.56
N GLU A 228 -28.71 -6.25 13.57
CA GLU A 228 -28.38 -7.38 12.71
C GLU A 228 -27.79 -8.55 13.52
N LYS A 229 -28.08 -9.78 13.11
CA LYS A 229 -27.47 -10.99 13.69
C LYS A 229 -26.27 -11.39 12.83
N VAL A 230 -25.09 -11.41 13.45
CA VAL A 230 -23.85 -11.78 12.78
C VAL A 230 -23.39 -13.16 13.23
N LYS A 231 -22.85 -13.95 12.30
CA LYS A 231 -22.24 -15.25 12.60
C LYS A 231 -20.77 -15.09 12.94
N LYS A 232 -20.24 -16.03 13.73
CA LYS A 232 -18.79 -16.15 13.93
C LYS A 232 -18.10 -16.29 12.57
N GLY A 233 -17.10 -15.44 12.32
CA GLY A 233 -16.37 -15.44 11.07
C GLY A 233 -16.99 -14.61 9.93
N GLN A 234 -18.11 -13.91 10.18
CA GLN A 234 -18.70 -12.96 9.22
C GLN A 234 -17.94 -11.63 9.24
N VAL A 235 -17.76 -11.02 8.07
CA VAL A 235 -17.19 -9.68 7.96
C VAL A 235 -18.20 -8.65 8.49
N ILE A 236 -17.76 -7.75 9.36
CA ILE A 236 -18.60 -6.71 9.98
C ILE A 236 -18.15 -5.29 9.65
N ALA A 237 -16.91 -5.11 9.19
CA ALA A 237 -16.43 -3.84 8.66
C ALA A 237 -15.49 -4.06 7.46
N ASP A 238 -15.66 -3.26 6.43
CA ASP A 238 -14.75 -3.17 5.29
C ASP A 238 -13.50 -2.37 5.68
N GLY A 239 -12.38 -2.70 5.04
CA GLY A 239 -11.14 -1.94 5.08
C GLY A 239 -10.83 -1.18 3.79
N ALA A 240 -9.57 -0.80 3.62
CA ALA A 240 -9.08 -0.18 2.40
C ALA A 240 -9.17 -1.15 1.22
N ALA A 241 -9.67 -0.68 0.07
CA ALA A 241 -9.85 -1.47 -1.15
C ALA A 241 -10.71 -2.74 -0.95
N THR A 242 -11.76 -2.65 -0.13
CA THR A 242 -12.75 -3.73 0.03
C THR A 242 -14.18 -3.19 -0.03
N LYS A 243 -15.13 -4.05 -0.39
CA LYS A 243 -16.56 -3.72 -0.45
C LYS A 243 -17.40 -4.94 -0.10
N ASN A 244 -18.22 -4.84 0.94
CA ASN A 244 -19.07 -5.92 1.47
C ASN A 244 -18.30 -7.23 1.75
N GLY A 245 -17.05 -7.10 2.23
CA GLY A 245 -16.15 -8.22 2.48
C GLY A 245 -15.39 -8.74 1.26
N ASP A 246 -15.68 -8.27 0.04
CA ASP A 246 -14.91 -8.61 -1.16
C ASP A 246 -13.73 -7.65 -1.37
N LEU A 247 -12.67 -8.16 -1.98
CA LEU A 247 -11.56 -7.34 -2.47
C LEU A 247 -12.03 -6.46 -3.64
N ALA A 248 -11.85 -5.14 -3.50
CA ALA A 248 -12.32 -4.12 -4.42
C ALA A 248 -11.21 -3.10 -4.72
N LEU A 249 -10.31 -3.45 -5.65
CA LEU A 249 -9.13 -2.66 -6.04
C LEU A 249 -9.43 -1.50 -7.00
N GLY A 250 -10.60 -1.50 -7.63
CA GLY A 250 -10.96 -0.62 -8.74
C GLY A 250 -12.46 -0.37 -8.84
N ARG A 251 -12.91 -0.08 -10.06
CA ARG A 251 -14.30 0.27 -10.40
C ARG A 251 -14.72 -0.41 -11.70
N ASN A 252 -15.99 -0.80 -11.77
CA ASN A 252 -16.57 -1.29 -13.02
C ASN A 252 -16.99 -0.08 -13.85
N VAL A 253 -16.42 0.08 -15.04
CA VAL A 253 -16.72 1.22 -15.93
C VAL A 253 -17.23 0.76 -17.27
N LEU A 254 -18.13 1.55 -17.87
CA LEU A 254 -18.62 1.32 -19.22
C LEU A 254 -17.54 1.74 -20.23
N VAL A 255 -17.07 0.79 -21.02
CA VAL A 255 -15.98 0.98 -21.98
C VAL A 255 -16.42 0.72 -23.41
N ALA A 256 -15.77 1.40 -24.35
CA ALA A 256 -15.89 1.12 -25.78
C ALA A 256 -14.51 0.88 -26.41
N PHE A 257 -14.39 -0.17 -27.22
CA PHE A 257 -13.17 -0.50 -27.96
C PHE A 257 -13.23 0.11 -29.37
N MET A 258 -12.78 1.35 -29.51
CA MET A 258 -12.72 2.06 -30.78
C MET A 258 -11.58 3.09 -30.81
N PRO A 259 -10.97 3.39 -31.97
CA PRO A 259 -10.08 4.55 -32.08
C PRO A 259 -10.88 5.85 -31.91
N TRP A 260 -10.32 6.82 -31.17
CA TRP A 260 -10.95 8.12 -30.95
C TRP A 260 -10.00 9.27 -31.26
N ARG A 261 -10.01 9.73 -32.52
CA ARG A 261 -9.31 10.95 -32.98
C ARG A 261 -7.82 11.02 -32.55
N GLY A 262 -7.17 9.87 -32.36
CA GLY A 262 -5.78 9.77 -31.90
C GLY A 262 -5.56 9.95 -30.40
N TYR A 263 -6.59 10.25 -29.60
CA TYR A 263 -6.45 10.43 -28.15
C TYR A 263 -6.16 9.14 -27.39
N ASN A 264 -6.50 7.99 -27.96
CA ASN A 264 -6.16 6.67 -27.45
C ASN A 264 -5.10 5.97 -28.32
N PHE A 265 -4.18 6.75 -28.92
CA PHE A 265 -3.04 6.20 -29.66
C PHE A 265 -2.12 5.39 -28.74
N GLU A 266 -1.52 4.32 -29.27
CA GLU A 266 -0.78 3.32 -28.47
C GLU A 266 -1.64 2.78 -27.31
N ASP A 267 -1.21 3.08 -26.08
CA ASP A 267 -1.83 2.68 -24.81
C ASP A 267 -2.46 3.87 -24.08
N ALA A 268 -2.70 4.99 -24.77
CA ALA A 268 -3.41 6.11 -24.19
C ALA A 268 -4.87 5.74 -23.91
N ILE A 269 -5.39 6.26 -22.79
CA ILE A 269 -6.76 6.06 -22.33
C ILE A 269 -7.48 7.40 -22.38
N LEU A 270 -8.68 7.38 -22.95
CA LEU A 270 -9.61 8.51 -22.89
C LEU A 270 -10.60 8.30 -21.74
N VAL A 271 -10.77 9.31 -20.90
CA VAL A 271 -11.63 9.23 -19.72
C VAL A 271 -12.73 10.28 -19.82
N SER A 272 -13.96 9.92 -19.47
CA SER A 272 -15.07 10.87 -19.36
C SER A 272 -14.94 11.75 -18.13
N GLU A 273 -15.29 13.03 -18.26
CA GLU A 273 -15.37 14.00 -17.17
C GLU A 273 -16.32 13.53 -16.05
N LYS A 274 -17.34 12.71 -16.39
CA LYS A 274 -18.24 12.09 -15.41
C LYS A 274 -17.48 11.39 -14.29
N LEU A 275 -16.45 10.63 -14.63
CA LEU A 275 -15.65 9.86 -13.67
C LEU A 275 -14.86 10.77 -12.70
N VAL A 276 -14.54 11.99 -13.13
CA VAL A 276 -13.87 13.01 -12.31
C VAL A 276 -14.89 13.71 -11.41
N LYS A 277 -16.07 14.07 -11.96
CA LYS A 277 -17.17 14.72 -11.22
C LYS A 277 -17.69 13.83 -10.09
N GLU A 278 -17.84 12.54 -10.36
CA GLU A 278 -18.32 11.54 -9.39
C GLU A 278 -17.22 11.03 -8.43
N ASP A 279 -15.99 11.59 -8.50
CA ASP A 279 -14.85 11.19 -7.67
C ASP A 279 -14.55 9.67 -7.71
N VAL A 280 -14.81 9.02 -8.87
CA VAL A 280 -14.75 7.56 -9.03
C VAL A 280 -13.35 7.01 -8.78
N TYR A 281 -12.33 7.68 -9.32
CA TYR A 281 -10.92 7.31 -9.20
C TYR A 281 -10.13 8.24 -8.27
N THR A 282 -10.82 8.83 -7.30
CA THR A 282 -10.18 9.69 -6.31
C THR A 282 -9.61 8.86 -5.16
N SER A 283 -8.34 9.07 -4.83
CA SER A 283 -7.62 8.39 -3.75
C SER A 283 -7.21 9.37 -2.64
N VAL A 284 -7.08 8.87 -1.41
CA VAL A 284 -6.58 9.66 -0.28
C VAL A 284 -5.17 9.22 0.05
N HIS A 285 -4.25 10.17 0.02
CA HIS A 285 -2.85 10.00 0.36
C HIS A 285 -2.57 10.72 1.67
N ILE A 286 -1.78 10.10 2.54
CA ILE A 286 -1.39 10.70 3.81
C ILE A 286 0.13 10.77 3.82
N GLU A 287 0.62 12.00 3.70
CA GLU A 287 2.04 12.32 3.72
C GLU A 287 2.45 12.71 5.14
N GLU A 288 3.64 12.27 5.54
CA GLU A 288 4.22 12.55 6.85
C GLU A 288 5.43 13.45 6.65
N PHE A 289 5.33 14.67 7.18
CA PHE A 289 6.43 15.60 7.23
C PHE A 289 6.99 15.62 8.64
N GLU A 290 8.32 15.60 8.78
CA GLU A 290 8.97 15.65 10.08
C GLU A 290 10.06 16.71 10.12
N ILE A 291 10.17 17.37 11.26
CA ILE A 291 11.26 18.29 11.57
C ILE A 291 11.79 18.02 12.97
N GLU A 292 13.10 18.16 13.11
CA GLU A 292 13.82 17.98 14.36
C GLU A 292 14.46 19.32 14.79
N SER A 293 14.33 19.62 16.07
CA SER A 293 15.04 20.67 16.78
C SER A 293 16.26 20.07 17.44
N ARG A 294 17.46 20.56 17.09
CA ARG A 294 18.72 20.02 17.58
C ARG A 294 19.45 20.98 18.50
N ASP A 295 20.26 20.43 19.39
CA ASP A 295 21.25 21.18 20.14
C ASP A 295 22.51 21.31 19.29
N THR A 296 22.81 22.54 18.85
CA THR A 296 23.96 22.83 18.00
C THR A 296 25.06 23.50 18.81
N ARG A 297 26.29 23.54 18.29
CA ARG A 297 27.41 24.25 18.94
C ARG A 297 27.15 25.75 19.15
N LEU A 298 26.32 26.35 18.30
CA LEU A 298 25.97 27.78 18.35
C LEU A 298 24.80 28.06 19.30
N GLY A 299 24.10 27.03 19.77
CA GLY A 299 22.93 27.13 20.63
C GLY A 299 21.85 26.11 20.26
N LYS A 300 20.79 26.10 21.06
CA LYS A 300 19.63 25.24 20.84
C LYS A 300 18.78 25.80 19.70
N GLU A 301 18.40 24.95 18.76
CA GLU A 301 17.31 25.29 17.82
C GLU A 301 15.98 25.28 18.57
N GLU A 302 15.12 26.23 18.23
CA GLU A 302 13.82 26.38 18.88
C GLU A 302 12.68 26.26 17.87
N ILE A 303 11.59 25.62 18.28
CA ILE A 303 10.34 25.56 17.53
C ILE A 303 9.43 26.64 18.11
N THR A 304 9.18 27.68 17.31
CA THR A 304 8.46 28.89 17.72
C THR A 304 7.72 29.50 16.54
N ARG A 305 6.69 30.30 16.85
CA ARG A 305 5.95 31.12 15.87
C ARG A 305 6.71 32.39 15.49
N ASP A 306 7.67 32.83 16.30
CA ASP A 306 8.47 34.04 16.07
C ASP A 306 9.57 33.77 15.03
N ILE A 307 9.22 33.87 13.75
CA ILE A 307 10.10 33.57 12.62
C ILE A 307 10.53 34.89 11.95
N PRO A 308 11.83 35.14 11.75
CA PRO A 308 12.31 36.40 11.17
C PRO A 308 11.87 36.53 9.71
N ASN A 309 11.48 37.76 9.31
CA ASN A 309 11.13 38.13 7.93
C ASN A 309 9.89 37.41 7.34
N VAL A 310 9.02 36.85 8.18
CA VAL A 310 7.76 36.22 7.75
C VAL A 310 6.58 37.12 8.13
N GLY A 311 5.66 37.37 7.18
CA GLY A 311 4.47 38.18 7.40
C GLY A 311 3.40 37.48 8.25
N GLU A 312 2.53 38.24 8.91
CA GLU A 312 1.46 37.69 9.77
C GLU A 312 0.51 36.73 9.03
N GLU A 313 0.31 36.92 7.72
CA GLU A 313 -0.54 36.06 6.90
C GLU A 313 -0.03 34.61 6.85
N ALA A 314 1.28 34.41 6.71
CA ALA A 314 1.89 33.08 6.71
C ALA A 314 1.91 32.43 8.12
N LEU A 315 1.76 33.24 9.17
CA LEU A 315 1.71 32.77 10.57
C LEU A 315 0.27 32.53 11.06
N LYS A 316 -0.75 32.76 10.22
CA LYS A 316 -2.16 32.71 10.60
C LYS A 316 -2.59 31.34 11.16
N ASP A 317 -2.12 30.26 10.55
CA ASP A 317 -2.49 28.89 10.92
C ASP A 317 -1.53 28.25 11.94
N LEU A 318 -0.45 28.94 12.31
CA LEU A 318 0.49 28.51 13.35
C LEU A 318 -0.02 28.87 14.75
N GLY A 319 0.00 27.88 15.64
CA GLY A 319 -0.24 28.06 17.07
C GLY A 319 0.86 28.88 17.74
N GLU A 320 0.65 29.24 19.00
CA GLU A 320 1.67 29.92 19.83
C GLU A 320 2.94 29.07 20.00
N ASP A 321 2.81 27.75 19.89
CA ASP A 321 3.91 26.78 19.95
C ASP A 321 4.67 26.62 18.62
N GLY A 322 4.33 27.40 17.60
CA GLY A 322 4.97 27.34 16.28
C GLY A 322 4.59 26.10 15.46
N ILE A 323 3.50 25.41 15.81
CA ILE A 323 3.02 24.22 15.10
C ILE A 323 1.68 24.54 14.44
N ILE A 324 1.49 24.05 13.22
CA ILE A 324 0.24 24.25 12.49
C ILE A 324 -0.97 23.59 13.18
N ARG A 325 -2.12 24.26 13.13
CA ARG A 325 -3.37 23.72 13.67
C ARG A 325 -3.90 22.53 12.86
N ILE A 326 -4.52 21.57 13.56
CA ILE A 326 -5.24 20.47 12.91
C ILE A 326 -6.46 21.03 12.17
N GLY A 327 -6.71 20.55 10.95
CA GLY A 327 -7.77 21.02 10.06
C GLY A 327 -7.43 22.29 9.29
N ALA A 328 -6.17 22.73 9.28
CA ALA A 328 -5.70 23.74 8.34
C ALA A 328 -5.59 23.14 6.93
N GLU A 329 -6.08 23.86 5.93
CA GLU A 329 -5.78 23.62 4.52
C GLU A 329 -4.43 24.26 4.22
N VAL A 330 -3.52 23.50 3.62
CA VAL A 330 -2.16 23.92 3.33
C VAL A 330 -1.81 23.67 1.88
N GLY A 331 -1.06 24.60 1.30
CA GLY A 331 -0.49 24.50 -0.03
C GLY A 331 1.02 24.72 -0.03
N PRO A 332 1.66 24.63 -1.22
CA PRO A 332 3.10 24.83 -1.36
C PRO A 332 3.59 26.16 -0.76
N GLY A 333 4.61 26.07 0.09
CA GLY A 333 5.23 27.24 0.74
C GLY A 333 4.66 27.58 2.12
N ASP A 334 3.49 27.03 2.50
CA ASP A 334 2.94 27.24 3.83
C ASP A 334 3.82 26.60 4.91
N ILE A 335 3.92 27.25 6.07
CA ILE A 335 4.76 26.80 7.18
C ILE A 335 3.98 25.79 8.04
N LEU A 336 4.44 24.54 8.06
CA LEU A 336 3.87 23.49 8.92
C LEU A 336 4.40 23.59 10.35
N VAL A 337 5.69 23.88 10.49
CA VAL A 337 6.35 24.01 11.80
C VAL A 337 7.41 25.10 11.70
N GLY A 338 7.24 26.14 12.50
CA GLY A 338 8.22 27.21 12.66
C GLY A 338 9.46 26.71 13.39
N LYS A 339 10.64 26.87 12.80
CA LYS A 339 11.92 26.53 13.43
C LYS A 339 12.94 27.63 13.19
N VAL A 340 13.57 28.06 14.27
CA VAL A 340 14.66 29.04 14.23
C VAL A 340 15.97 28.40 14.68
N THR A 341 17.04 28.67 13.91
CA THR A 341 18.39 28.19 14.21
C THR A 341 19.28 29.40 14.53
N PRO A 342 20.05 29.37 15.64
CA PRO A 342 20.99 30.45 15.95
C PRO A 342 22.05 30.59 14.86
N LYS A 343 22.29 31.83 14.42
CA LYS A 343 23.24 32.16 13.36
C LYS A 343 24.51 32.74 13.98
N SER A 344 25.67 32.37 13.45
CA SER A 344 26.92 33.06 13.78
C SER A 344 26.94 34.47 13.15
N GLU A 345 27.57 35.44 13.81
CA GLU A 345 27.79 36.76 13.22
C GLU A 345 28.59 36.60 11.91
N THR A 346 27.96 36.99 10.80
CA THR A 346 28.59 37.04 9.47
C THR A 346 29.06 38.46 9.19
N GLU A 347 30.31 38.63 8.74
CA GLU A 347 30.77 39.90 8.21
C GLU A 347 29.95 40.27 6.97
N LEU A 348 29.19 41.36 7.08
CA LEU A 348 28.37 41.89 5.99
C LEU A 348 29.22 42.68 5.00
N SER A 349 28.81 42.68 3.74
CA SER A 349 29.43 43.52 2.72
C SER A 349 29.20 45.02 3.02
N PRO A 350 30.03 45.94 2.49
CA PRO A 350 29.81 47.38 2.63
C PRO A 350 28.40 47.84 2.20
N GLU A 351 27.86 47.24 1.14
CA GLU A 351 26.52 47.51 0.61
C GLU A 351 25.42 47.06 1.58
N GLU A 352 25.54 45.85 2.15
CA GLU A 352 24.62 45.34 3.16
C GLU A 352 24.68 46.16 4.46
N LYS A 353 25.88 46.60 4.86
CA LYS A 353 26.06 47.51 6.01
C LYS A 353 25.38 48.85 5.78
N LEU A 354 25.51 49.41 4.57
CA LEU A 354 24.85 50.66 4.19
C LEU A 354 23.32 50.50 4.20
N LEU A 355 22.79 49.44 3.60
CA LEU A 355 21.35 49.16 3.59
C LEU A 355 20.79 49.07 5.02
N ARG A 356 21.48 48.35 5.91
CA ARG A 356 21.06 48.28 7.33
C ARG A 356 21.13 49.62 8.04
N ALA A 357 22.15 50.43 7.76
CA ALA A 357 22.26 51.77 8.32
C ALA A 357 21.11 52.68 7.86
N ILE A 358 20.62 52.51 6.62
CA ILE A 358 19.50 53.29 6.05
C ILE A 358 18.17 52.83 6.62
N PHE A 359 17.89 51.52 6.63
CA PHE A 359 16.58 50.97 7.02
C PHE A 359 16.44 50.71 8.54
N GLY A 360 17.54 50.76 9.30
CA GLY A 360 17.54 50.52 10.74
C GLY A 360 17.18 49.08 11.13
N GLU A 361 17.17 48.15 10.17
CA GLU A 361 16.89 46.73 10.40
C GLU A 361 18.01 46.11 11.24
N LYS A 362 17.65 45.67 12.46
CA LYS A 362 18.56 44.86 13.27
C LYS A 362 18.78 43.51 12.59
N ALA A 363 20.02 43.02 12.64
CA ALA A 363 20.30 41.65 12.27
C ALA A 363 19.45 40.73 13.16
N GLY A 364 18.66 39.84 12.57
CA GLY A 364 18.17 38.69 13.33
C GLY A 364 19.35 37.81 13.71
N ASP A 365 19.52 37.53 15.01
CA ASP A 365 20.52 36.57 15.51
C ASP A 365 20.15 35.12 15.17
N VAL A 366 18.97 34.93 14.60
CA VAL A 366 18.39 33.65 14.22
C VAL A 366 18.08 33.60 12.72
N ARG A 367 18.19 32.40 12.15
CA ARG A 367 17.83 32.07 10.77
C ARG A 367 16.56 31.22 10.77
N ASP A 368 15.69 31.47 9.79
CA ASP A 368 14.57 30.59 9.49
C ASP A 368 15.06 29.25 8.93
N ALA A 369 14.68 28.16 9.61
CA ALA A 369 14.91 26.78 9.24
C ALA A 369 13.61 25.97 9.34
N SER A 370 12.47 26.64 9.17
CA SER A 370 11.12 26.09 9.31
C SER A 370 10.83 25.00 8.29
N LEU A 371 9.89 24.12 8.66
CA LEU A 371 9.35 23.11 7.77
C LEU A 371 8.21 23.72 6.96
N THR A 372 8.40 23.79 5.65
CA THR A 372 7.36 24.23 4.71
C THR A 372 6.80 23.08 3.90
N VAL A 373 5.58 23.23 3.40
CA VAL A 373 4.97 22.28 2.47
C VAL A 373 5.74 22.32 1.15
N PRO A 374 6.21 21.16 0.64
CA PRO A 374 6.96 21.13 -0.61
C PRO A 374 6.07 21.46 -1.82
N PRO A 375 6.67 21.93 -2.92
CA PRO A 375 5.94 22.15 -4.18
C PRO A 375 5.19 20.91 -4.66
N GLY A 376 3.94 21.11 -5.09
CA GLY A 376 3.07 20.05 -5.61
C GLY A 376 2.31 19.25 -4.55
N VAL A 377 2.49 19.57 -3.26
CA VAL A 377 1.67 18.99 -2.19
C VAL A 377 0.66 20.03 -1.71
N GLU A 378 -0.60 19.65 -1.71
CA GLU A 378 -1.71 20.40 -1.12
C GLU A 378 -2.57 19.42 -0.31
N GLY A 379 -3.20 19.90 0.76
CA GLY A 379 -4.07 19.03 1.56
C GLY A 379 -4.47 19.62 2.89
N ILE A 380 -4.99 18.76 3.75
CA ILE A 380 -5.49 19.12 5.08
C ILE A 380 -4.63 18.48 6.14
N VAL A 381 -4.21 19.25 7.13
CA VAL A 381 -3.51 18.72 8.31
C VAL A 381 -4.48 17.86 9.14
N ILE A 382 -4.22 16.56 9.25
CA ILE A 382 -5.09 15.62 9.98
C ILE A 382 -4.64 15.35 11.40
N GLU A 383 -3.33 15.33 11.64
CA GLU A 383 -2.76 14.92 12.94
C GLU A 383 -1.36 15.54 13.07
N THR A 384 -1.06 16.09 14.24
CA THR A 384 0.29 16.56 14.61
C THR A 384 0.76 15.75 15.81
N LYS A 385 1.99 15.23 15.75
CA LYS A 385 2.62 14.47 16.84
C LYS A 385 3.87 15.18 17.28
N VAL A 386 3.94 15.51 18.55
CA VAL A 386 5.09 16.16 19.16
C VAL A 386 5.79 15.17 20.05
N PHE A 387 7.02 14.84 19.70
CA PHE A 387 7.92 14.03 20.52
C PHE A 387 8.91 14.96 21.18
N SER A 388 9.06 14.88 22.49
CA SER A 388 9.99 15.73 23.23
C SER A 388 10.86 14.88 24.12
N ARG A 389 12.17 15.10 24.05
CA ARG A 389 13.09 14.50 25.01
C ARG A 389 12.91 15.22 26.34
N LYS A 390 12.41 14.51 27.36
CA LYS A 390 12.29 15.09 28.70
C LYS A 390 13.69 15.19 29.34
N GLY A 391 14.32 16.34 29.18
CA GLY A 391 15.48 16.76 29.98
C GLY A 391 15.05 17.45 31.29
N GLN A 392 15.99 17.61 32.24
CA GLN A 392 15.81 18.25 33.55
C GLN A 392 15.54 19.77 33.47
N GLU A 393 14.66 20.25 32.60
CA GLU A 393 14.20 21.64 32.64
C GLU A 393 12.98 21.75 33.58
N THR A 394 12.93 22.85 34.32
CA THR A 394 12.02 23.10 35.45
C THR A 394 10.55 22.97 35.02
N LYS A 395 9.93 21.82 35.29
CA LYS A 395 8.52 21.56 34.96
C LYS A 395 7.62 22.71 35.45
N THR A 396 6.97 23.41 34.54
CA THR A 396 5.92 24.39 34.86
C THR A 396 4.75 23.70 35.58
N LYS A 397 3.99 24.43 36.41
CA LYS A 397 2.83 23.86 37.13
C LYS A 397 1.80 23.22 36.18
N GLU A 398 1.63 23.79 34.99
CA GLU A 398 0.67 23.32 33.98
C GLU A 398 1.08 22.00 33.32
N THR A 399 2.35 21.79 33.01
CA THR A 399 2.83 20.53 32.42
C THR A 399 2.70 19.37 33.41
N ARG A 400 2.97 19.61 34.70
CA ARG A 400 2.71 18.61 35.77
C ARG A 400 1.23 18.27 35.91
N ALA A 401 0.33 19.27 35.76
CA ALA A 401 -1.10 19.04 35.84
C ALA A 401 -1.64 18.22 34.66
N LYS A 402 -1.11 18.44 33.45
CA LYS A 402 -1.41 17.61 32.27
C LYS A 402 -0.91 16.17 32.45
N GLU A 403 0.34 15.98 32.87
CA GLU A 403 0.90 14.64 33.14
C GLU A 403 0.07 13.87 34.17
N PHE A 404 -0.36 14.54 35.25
CA PHE A 404 -1.18 13.91 36.28
C PHE A 404 -2.54 13.46 35.74
N LYS A 405 -3.22 14.31 34.96
CA LYS A 405 -4.49 13.95 34.31
C LYS A 405 -4.36 12.79 33.34
N GLU A 406 -3.27 12.76 32.58
CA GLU A 406 -3.02 11.71 31.58
C GLU A 406 -2.74 10.36 32.25
N ILE A 407 -1.91 10.35 33.31
CA ILE A 407 -1.68 9.16 34.15
C ILE A 407 -3.00 8.71 34.81
N GLU A 408 -3.81 9.63 35.33
CA GLU A 408 -5.08 9.31 35.97
C GLU A 408 -6.09 8.70 34.98
N ALA A 409 -6.13 9.19 33.74
CA ALA A 409 -6.95 8.61 32.68
C ALA A 409 -6.51 7.18 32.30
N ILE A 410 -5.19 6.95 32.19
CA ILE A 410 -4.62 5.62 31.93
C ILE A 410 -5.00 4.65 33.05
N LYS A 411 -4.76 5.03 34.31
CA LYS A 411 -5.12 4.22 35.48
C LYS A 411 -6.59 3.83 35.47
N LYS A 412 -7.46 4.81 35.25
CA LYS A 412 -8.91 4.57 35.20
C LYS A 412 -9.31 3.59 34.09
N PHE A 413 -8.68 3.68 32.92
CA PHE A 413 -8.95 2.77 31.81
C PHE A 413 -8.57 1.32 32.13
N TYR A 414 -7.36 1.07 32.65
CA TYR A 414 -6.95 -0.29 33.03
C TYR A 414 -7.74 -0.82 34.23
N GLU A 415 -8.10 0.04 35.19
CA GLU A 415 -8.91 -0.36 36.34
C GLU A 415 -10.32 -0.79 35.93
N GLU A 416 -10.94 -0.12 34.95
CA GLU A 416 -12.22 -0.56 34.35
C GLU A 416 -12.10 -1.92 33.65
N GLN A 417 -11.02 -2.17 32.90
CA GLN A 417 -10.75 -3.45 32.25
C GLN A 417 -10.55 -4.59 33.25
N ILE A 418 -9.74 -4.35 34.29
CA ILE A 418 -9.49 -5.33 35.36
C ILE A 418 -10.80 -5.67 36.07
N GLN A 419 -11.64 -4.68 36.40
CA GLN A 419 -12.95 -4.92 36.99
C GLN A 419 -13.87 -5.77 36.11
N GLN A 420 -13.79 -5.60 34.78
CA GLN A 420 -14.56 -6.40 33.84
C GLN A 420 -14.10 -7.88 33.86
N ILE A 421 -12.79 -8.11 33.88
CA ILE A 421 -12.21 -9.46 34.00
C ILE A 421 -12.55 -10.10 35.35
N GLU A 422 -12.47 -9.35 36.45
CA GLU A 422 -12.88 -9.83 37.78
C GLU A 422 -14.36 -10.24 37.82
N LYS A 423 -15.22 -9.49 37.14
CA LYS A 423 -16.65 -9.82 37.01
C LYS A 423 -16.86 -11.09 36.18
N GLU A 424 -16.11 -11.26 35.11
CA GLU A 424 -16.14 -12.48 34.29
C GLU A 424 -15.61 -13.69 35.07
N ARG A 425 -14.54 -13.51 35.85
CA ARG A 425 -13.99 -14.49 36.78
C ARG A 425 -15.08 -14.96 37.75
N ALA A 426 -15.79 -14.02 38.37
CA ALA A 426 -16.87 -14.34 39.31
C ALA A 426 -18.00 -15.13 38.64
N LEU A 427 -18.37 -14.81 37.40
CA LEU A 427 -19.41 -15.52 36.63
C LEU A 427 -18.98 -16.94 36.21
N LYS A 428 -17.74 -17.12 35.76
CA LYS A 428 -17.18 -18.45 35.41
C LYS A 428 -16.98 -19.32 36.65
N LEU A 429 -16.54 -18.74 37.76
CA LEU A 429 -16.46 -19.46 39.03
C LEU A 429 -17.85 -19.82 39.56
N ALA A 430 -18.85 -18.95 39.36
CA ALA A 430 -20.23 -19.24 39.70
C ALA A 430 -20.76 -20.50 39.03
N SER A 431 -20.59 -20.64 37.72
CA SER A 431 -21.09 -21.80 36.99
C SER A 431 -20.35 -23.10 37.35
N LEU A 432 -19.06 -23.02 37.72
CA LEU A 432 -18.24 -24.19 38.05
C LEU A 432 -18.42 -24.71 39.49
N LEU A 433 -18.75 -23.81 40.43
CA LEU A 433 -18.77 -24.08 41.87
C LEU A 433 -20.17 -24.14 42.49
N GLU A 434 -21.21 -23.67 41.80
CA GLU A 434 -22.59 -23.70 42.29
C GLU A 434 -23.04 -25.15 42.57
N GLY A 435 -23.42 -25.43 43.82
CA GLY A 435 -23.90 -26.75 44.26
C GLY A 435 -22.84 -27.75 44.72
N LYS A 436 -21.54 -27.43 44.65
CA LYS A 436 -20.46 -28.33 45.10
C LYS A 436 -20.06 -28.10 46.56
N THR A 437 -19.62 -29.16 47.24
CA THR A 437 -19.19 -29.14 48.65
C THR A 437 -17.67 -28.97 48.77
N LEU A 438 -17.26 -28.12 49.70
CA LEU A 438 -15.85 -27.84 49.97
C LEU A 438 -15.25 -28.89 50.93
N ALA A 439 -14.17 -29.55 50.50
CA ALA A 439 -13.41 -30.51 51.30
C ALA A 439 -12.55 -29.82 52.39
N VAL A 440 -12.15 -28.57 52.14
CA VAL A 440 -11.34 -27.74 53.06
C VAL A 440 -12.00 -26.37 53.21
N SER A 441 -11.82 -25.73 54.37
CA SER A 441 -12.30 -24.37 54.60
C SER A 441 -11.61 -23.40 53.64
N LEU A 442 -12.41 -22.58 52.95
CA LEU A 442 -11.96 -21.58 52.00
C LEU A 442 -11.35 -20.39 52.77
N VAL A 443 -10.14 -19.97 52.40
CA VAL A 443 -9.38 -18.94 53.12
C VAL A 443 -9.16 -17.73 52.21
N ASP A 444 -9.24 -16.54 52.78
CA ASP A 444 -8.90 -15.28 52.09
C ASP A 444 -7.40 -15.22 51.82
N GLY A 445 -7.02 -14.99 50.57
CA GLY A 445 -5.61 -14.99 50.14
C GLY A 445 -4.78 -13.81 50.68
N GLN A 446 -5.41 -12.73 51.14
CA GLN A 446 -4.73 -11.55 51.69
C GLN A 446 -4.79 -11.49 53.21
N THR A 447 -5.91 -11.91 53.82
CA THR A 447 -6.14 -11.76 55.27
C THR A 447 -6.03 -13.05 56.06
N GLY A 448 -5.97 -14.21 55.41
CA GLY A 448 -5.94 -15.52 56.08
C GLY A 448 -7.24 -15.86 56.83
N ALA A 449 -8.28 -15.06 56.67
CA ALA A 449 -9.57 -15.26 57.32
C ALA A 449 -10.36 -16.39 56.64
N VAL A 450 -11.03 -17.22 57.43
CA VAL A 450 -11.89 -18.29 56.91
C VAL A 450 -13.15 -17.67 56.31
N LEU A 451 -13.29 -17.76 54.99
CA LEU A 451 -14.41 -17.23 54.22
C LEU A 451 -15.61 -18.18 54.23
N ILE A 452 -15.35 -19.48 54.08
CA ILE A 452 -16.37 -20.55 54.09
C ILE A 452 -15.83 -21.76 54.84
N GLY A 453 -16.60 -22.28 55.81
CA GLY A 453 -16.23 -23.47 56.59
C GLY A 453 -16.35 -24.77 55.79
N ARG A 454 -15.50 -25.75 56.14
CA ARG A 454 -15.47 -27.12 55.59
C ARG A 454 -16.86 -27.80 55.56
N GLY A 455 -17.15 -28.53 54.49
CA GLY A 455 -18.37 -29.34 54.33
C GLY A 455 -19.63 -28.56 53.92
N ARG A 456 -19.52 -27.26 53.65
CA ARG A 456 -20.64 -26.43 53.22
C ARG A 456 -20.74 -26.38 51.70
N ALA A 457 -21.94 -26.56 51.16
CA ALA A 457 -22.24 -26.35 49.74
C ALA A 457 -22.19 -24.86 49.40
N ILE A 458 -21.53 -24.51 48.29
CA ILE A 458 -21.38 -23.13 47.83
C ILE A 458 -22.73 -22.63 47.29
N LYS A 459 -23.29 -21.60 47.93
CA LYS A 459 -24.52 -20.92 47.50
C LYS A 459 -24.20 -19.70 46.64
N LYS A 460 -25.18 -19.26 45.84
CA LYS A 460 -25.04 -18.09 44.95
C LYS A 460 -24.64 -16.79 45.66
N SER A 461 -25.02 -16.63 46.93
CA SER A 461 -24.64 -15.49 47.78
C SER A 461 -23.20 -15.54 48.29
N ASP A 462 -22.59 -16.72 48.35
CA ASP A 462 -21.23 -16.93 48.87
C ASP A 462 -20.15 -16.73 47.76
N LEU A 463 -20.56 -16.59 46.50
CA LEU A 463 -19.68 -16.43 45.33
C LEU A 463 -18.81 -15.17 45.35
N HIS A 464 -19.32 -14.06 45.90
CA HIS A 464 -18.53 -12.83 46.09
C HIS A 464 -17.33 -13.03 47.01
N LYS A 465 -17.40 -14.01 47.92
CA LYS A 465 -16.31 -14.37 48.82
C LYS A 465 -15.31 -15.29 48.14
N VAL A 466 -15.78 -16.15 47.23
CA VAL A 466 -14.93 -17.06 46.45
C VAL A 466 -13.99 -16.30 45.51
N GLY A 467 -14.39 -15.15 44.97
CA GLY A 467 -13.53 -14.29 44.16
C GLY A 467 -12.32 -13.70 44.91
N ARG A 468 -12.32 -13.71 46.24
CA ARG A 468 -11.21 -13.24 47.11
C ARG A 468 -10.40 -14.38 47.73
N ALA A 469 -10.76 -15.62 47.43
CA ALA A 469 -10.15 -16.78 48.05
C ALA A 469 -8.85 -17.17 47.36
N ASP A 470 -7.91 -17.72 48.13
CA ASP A 470 -6.70 -18.31 47.57
C ASP A 470 -7.07 -19.51 46.70
N VAL A 471 -6.63 -19.48 45.43
CA VAL A 471 -6.89 -20.48 44.40
C VAL A 471 -6.35 -21.86 44.82
N GLU A 472 -5.29 -21.91 45.64
CA GLU A 472 -4.73 -23.16 46.16
C GLU A 472 -5.58 -23.78 47.29
N SER A 473 -6.43 -22.97 47.95
CA SER A 473 -7.27 -23.40 49.07
C SER A 473 -8.57 -24.09 48.64
N ILE A 474 -8.92 -24.01 47.35
CA ILE A 474 -10.17 -24.59 46.81
C ILE A 474 -9.97 -26.09 46.58
N LYS A 475 -10.45 -26.91 47.52
CA LYS A 475 -10.56 -28.38 47.37
C LYS A 475 -12.02 -28.79 47.48
N LEU A 476 -12.51 -29.59 46.53
CA LEU A 476 -13.90 -30.04 46.45
C LEU A 476 -14.01 -31.53 46.80
N GLU A 477 -15.09 -31.94 47.44
CA GLU A 477 -15.39 -33.37 47.63
C GLU A 477 -15.88 -33.97 46.29
N ASP A 478 -15.29 -35.12 45.90
CA ASP A 478 -15.68 -35.94 44.74
C ASP A 478 -15.70 -35.26 43.35
N ALA A 479 -14.92 -34.19 43.14
CA ALA A 479 -14.87 -33.46 41.87
C ALA A 479 -13.47 -32.99 41.45
N VAL A 480 -12.54 -33.94 41.23
CA VAL A 480 -11.14 -33.68 40.83
C VAL A 480 -11.05 -32.86 39.53
N GLU A 481 -11.88 -33.19 38.53
CA GLU A 481 -11.92 -32.50 37.24
C GLU A 481 -12.40 -31.05 37.35
N ALA A 482 -13.29 -30.76 38.30
CA ALA A 482 -13.74 -29.40 38.57
C ALA A 482 -12.69 -28.57 39.31
N GLU A 483 -11.95 -29.19 40.23
CA GLU A 483 -10.84 -28.53 40.93
C GLU A 483 -9.74 -28.11 39.94
N GLU A 484 -9.37 -29.00 39.02
CA GLU A 484 -8.34 -28.71 38.02
C GLU A 484 -8.79 -27.61 37.03
N ASN A 485 -10.06 -27.64 36.61
CA ASN A 485 -10.64 -26.61 35.75
C ASN A 485 -10.73 -25.24 36.45
N VAL A 486 -11.10 -25.18 37.73
CA VAL A 486 -11.13 -23.93 38.52
C VAL A 486 -9.72 -23.35 38.64
N LYS A 487 -8.70 -24.18 38.95
CA LYS A 487 -7.31 -23.73 39.01
C LYS A 487 -6.81 -23.22 37.66
N ARG A 488 -7.16 -23.91 36.56
CA ARG A 488 -6.79 -23.48 35.20
C ARG A 488 -7.42 -22.14 34.82
N VAL A 489 -8.71 -21.96 35.12
CA VAL A 489 -9.43 -20.71 34.83
C VAL A 489 -8.89 -19.56 35.68
N CYS A 490 -8.63 -19.76 36.96
CA CYS A 490 -8.05 -18.73 37.82
C CYS A 490 -6.66 -18.30 37.34
N ARG A 491 -5.75 -19.25 37.06
CA ARG A 491 -4.41 -18.92 36.55
C ARG A 491 -4.47 -18.11 35.25
N LEU A 492 -5.30 -18.54 34.31
CA LEU A 492 -5.42 -17.87 33.01
C LEU A 492 -5.93 -16.42 33.16
N LEU A 493 -6.86 -16.17 34.10
CA LEU A 493 -7.38 -14.83 34.36
C LEU A 493 -6.44 -13.97 35.21
N ASP A 494 -5.70 -14.58 36.16
CA ASP A 494 -4.66 -13.89 36.92
C ASP A 494 -3.52 -13.46 36.00
N ASP A 495 -3.08 -14.32 35.07
CA ASP A 495 -2.09 -13.99 34.03
C ASP A 495 -2.54 -12.80 33.17
N GLN A 496 -3.83 -12.74 32.79
CA GLN A 496 -4.40 -11.60 32.05
C GLN A 496 -4.40 -10.29 32.87
N ILE A 497 -4.70 -10.36 34.16
CA ILE A 497 -4.67 -9.18 35.05
C ILE A 497 -3.22 -8.69 35.21
N ASP A 498 -2.28 -9.60 35.38
CA ASP A 498 -0.85 -9.26 35.50
C ASP A 498 -0.30 -8.67 34.19
N GLU A 499 -0.73 -9.18 33.03
CA GLU A 499 -0.41 -8.60 31.72
C GLU A 499 -0.95 -7.17 31.59
N LEU A 500 -2.20 -6.92 31.98
CA LEU A 500 -2.79 -5.57 31.99
C LEU A 500 -2.08 -4.61 32.95
N ARG A 501 -1.70 -5.06 34.15
CA ARG A 501 -0.93 -4.25 35.11
C ARG A 501 0.47 -3.93 34.59
N TYR A 502 1.11 -4.89 33.94
CA TYR A 502 2.40 -4.66 33.29
C TYR A 502 2.28 -3.63 32.15
N GLU A 503 1.22 -3.70 31.35
CA GLU A 503 0.92 -2.69 30.32
C GLU A 503 0.62 -1.32 30.93
N GLU A 504 -0.15 -1.25 32.01
CA GLU A 504 -0.44 -0.02 32.76
C GLU A 504 0.87 0.64 33.23
N ASP A 505 1.73 -0.09 33.93
CA ASP A 505 3.01 0.42 34.43
C ASP A 505 3.90 0.87 33.28
N ARG A 506 3.92 0.14 32.16
CA ARG A 506 4.69 0.48 30.97
C ARG A 506 4.19 1.77 30.33
N GLU A 507 2.89 1.98 30.22
CA GLU A 507 2.32 3.23 29.68
C GLU A 507 2.59 4.41 30.61
N ILE A 508 2.44 4.22 31.92
CA ILE A 508 2.79 5.23 32.92
C ILE A 508 4.28 5.58 32.85
N ASP A 509 5.16 4.60 32.72
CA ASP A 509 6.60 4.83 32.61
C ASP A 509 6.98 5.52 31.30
N LYS A 510 6.26 5.24 30.21
CA LYS A 510 6.42 5.96 28.94
C LYS A 510 6.05 7.45 29.10
N VAL A 511 4.94 7.74 29.78
CA VAL A 511 4.55 9.13 30.10
C VAL A 511 5.61 9.81 30.98
N LYS A 512 6.18 9.10 31.96
CA LYS A 512 7.22 9.64 32.86
C LYS A 512 8.56 9.90 32.17
N ARG A 513 9.11 8.91 31.44
CA ARG A 513 10.40 9.01 30.73
C ARG A 513 10.33 9.96 29.54
N GLY A 514 9.17 10.15 28.94
CA GLY A 514 9.02 10.86 27.67
C GLY A 514 9.55 10.01 26.51
N ASP A 515 9.70 10.64 25.35
CA ASP A 515 10.10 9.92 24.13
C ASP A 515 11.62 9.76 24.02
N GLU A 516 12.05 8.57 23.60
CA GLU A 516 13.44 8.33 23.25
C GLU A 516 13.75 8.96 21.89
N LEU A 517 14.49 10.08 21.93
CA LEU A 517 14.98 10.78 20.74
C LEU A 517 16.48 10.53 20.53
N PRO A 518 16.97 10.59 19.27
CA PRO A 518 18.39 10.48 18.97
C PRO A 518 19.24 11.48 19.80
N PRO A 519 20.51 11.15 20.08
CA PRO A 519 21.42 12.08 20.77
C PRO A 519 21.48 13.43 20.04
N GLY A 520 21.35 14.53 20.79
CA GLY A 520 21.35 15.89 20.25
C GLY A 520 20.00 16.39 19.72
N VAL A 521 18.96 15.54 19.62
CA VAL A 521 17.60 15.98 19.25
C VAL A 521 16.83 16.32 20.53
N LEU A 522 16.30 17.54 20.60
CA LEU A 522 15.52 18.06 21.72
C LEU A 522 14.03 17.76 21.55
N LYS A 523 13.50 18.09 20.37
CA LYS A 523 12.08 17.96 20.02
C LYS A 523 11.98 17.51 18.57
N ARG A 524 11.04 16.62 18.28
CA ARG A 524 10.71 16.17 16.92
C ARG A 524 9.21 16.34 16.71
N VAL A 525 8.83 17.05 15.68
CA VAL A 525 7.42 17.27 15.32
C VAL A 525 7.13 16.55 14.02
N LYS A 526 6.08 15.74 14.01
CA LYS A 526 5.54 15.10 12.81
C LYS A 526 4.19 15.70 12.48
N VAL A 527 4.00 16.10 11.23
CA VAL A 527 2.75 16.65 10.71
C VAL A 527 2.25 15.72 9.61
N LEU A 528 1.04 15.20 9.78
CA LEU A 528 0.39 14.35 8.79
C LEU A 528 -0.57 15.21 7.97
N VAL A 529 -0.34 15.26 6.66
CA VAL A 529 -1.17 16.00 5.70
C VAL A 529 -1.89 14.99 4.82
N ALA A 530 -3.22 15.07 4.80
CA ALA A 530 -4.04 14.26 3.92
C ALA A 530 -4.32 15.02 2.62
N ASN A 531 -3.91 14.44 1.50
CA ASN A 531 -4.14 14.94 0.15
C ASN A 531 -5.20 14.06 -0.55
N LYS A 532 -6.24 14.69 -1.11
CA LYS A 532 -7.25 14.04 -1.94
C LYS A 532 -6.84 14.16 -3.41
N ARG A 533 -6.31 13.09 -3.98
CA ARG A 533 -5.80 13.07 -5.35
C ARG A 533 -6.84 12.51 -6.32
N LYS A 534 -7.42 13.40 -7.13
CA LYS A 534 -8.32 13.04 -8.23
C LYS A 534 -7.54 12.37 -9.37
N ILE A 535 -8.27 11.81 -10.34
CA ILE A 535 -7.63 11.32 -11.58
C ILE A 535 -7.30 12.51 -12.49
N SER A 536 -6.08 12.53 -13.02
CA SER A 536 -5.60 13.61 -13.89
C SER A 536 -4.95 13.06 -15.16
N VAL A 537 -4.73 13.94 -16.14
CA VAL A 537 -3.98 13.60 -17.36
C VAL A 537 -2.55 13.26 -16.99
N GLY A 538 -2.06 12.10 -17.45
CA GLY A 538 -0.76 11.56 -17.10
C GLY A 538 -0.79 10.45 -16.03
N ASP A 539 -1.92 10.28 -15.32
CA ASP A 539 -2.09 9.17 -14.39
C ASP A 539 -2.13 7.83 -15.13
N LYS A 540 -1.62 6.79 -14.46
CA LYS A 540 -1.58 5.44 -15.00
C LYS A 540 -2.76 4.61 -14.50
N MET A 541 -3.51 4.04 -15.43
CA MET A 541 -4.58 3.07 -15.16
C MET A 541 -4.24 1.70 -15.74
N ALA A 542 -4.88 0.66 -15.22
CA ALA A 542 -4.79 -0.68 -15.78
C ALA A 542 -6.04 -1.51 -15.51
N GLY A 543 -6.34 -2.44 -16.41
CA GLY A 543 -7.23 -3.57 -16.13
C GLY A 543 -6.46 -4.76 -15.53
N ARG A 544 -7.19 -5.84 -15.22
CA ARG A 544 -6.61 -7.06 -14.64
C ARG A 544 -5.86 -7.92 -15.67
N HIS A 545 -6.10 -7.69 -16.96
CA HIS A 545 -5.58 -8.47 -18.09
C HIS A 545 -4.25 -7.94 -18.64
N GLY A 546 -3.47 -7.20 -17.83
CA GLY A 546 -2.20 -6.60 -18.24
C GLY A 546 -2.33 -5.46 -19.25
N ASN A 547 -3.54 -4.97 -19.50
CA ASN A 547 -3.81 -3.76 -20.30
C ASN A 547 -3.55 -2.52 -19.43
N LYS A 548 -2.40 -1.89 -19.63
CA LYS A 548 -2.01 -0.62 -18.99
C LYS A 548 -2.23 0.54 -19.94
N GLY A 549 -2.49 1.70 -19.38
CA GLY A 549 -2.51 2.93 -20.17
C GLY A 549 -2.35 4.19 -19.34
N ILE A 550 -2.04 5.28 -20.03
CA ILE A 550 -1.91 6.61 -19.44
C ILE A 550 -3.14 7.41 -19.84
N VAL A 551 -3.77 8.11 -18.90
CA VAL A 551 -4.86 9.03 -19.21
C VAL A 551 -4.32 10.16 -20.08
N ALA A 552 -4.66 10.18 -21.37
CA ALA A 552 -4.19 11.20 -22.30
C ALA A 552 -5.08 12.44 -22.29
N LYS A 553 -6.40 12.24 -22.12
CA LYS A 553 -7.35 13.34 -22.10
C LYS A 553 -8.59 12.96 -21.29
N ILE A 554 -9.08 13.96 -20.53
CA ILE A 554 -10.40 13.93 -19.91
C ILE A 554 -11.33 14.70 -20.85
N MET A 555 -12.36 14.02 -21.36
CA MET A 555 -13.32 14.58 -22.33
C MET A 555 -14.62 14.94 -21.63
N HIS A 556 -15.26 16.02 -22.07
CA HIS A 556 -16.61 16.36 -21.63
C HIS A 556 -17.59 15.24 -21.97
N GLU A 557 -18.63 15.09 -21.14
CA GLU A 557 -19.59 13.99 -21.24
C GLU A 557 -20.37 14.02 -22.56
N GLU A 558 -20.73 15.22 -23.01
CA GLU A 558 -21.42 15.46 -24.28
C GLU A 558 -20.56 15.12 -25.51
N ASP A 559 -19.24 15.13 -25.38
CA ASP A 559 -18.32 14.80 -26.48
C ASP A 559 -18.03 13.28 -26.56
N MET A 560 -18.42 12.51 -25.54
CA MET A 560 -18.15 11.07 -25.50
C MET A 560 -19.09 10.31 -26.45
N PRO A 561 -18.63 9.20 -27.04
CA PRO A 561 -19.52 8.27 -27.71
C PRO A 561 -20.63 7.81 -26.76
N PHE A 562 -21.86 7.72 -27.25
CA PHE A 562 -23.00 7.32 -26.42
C PHE A 562 -23.83 6.22 -27.07
N LEU A 563 -24.48 5.45 -26.21
CA LEU A 563 -25.40 4.36 -26.55
C LEU A 563 -26.73 4.90 -27.10
N SER A 564 -27.55 4.03 -27.71
CA SER A 564 -28.84 4.44 -28.27
C SER A 564 -29.85 4.99 -27.25
N ASP A 565 -29.65 4.67 -25.97
CA ASP A 565 -30.44 5.16 -24.83
C ASP A 565 -29.98 6.54 -24.33
N GLY A 566 -28.89 7.11 -24.89
CA GLY A 566 -28.30 8.37 -24.47
C GLY A 566 -27.18 8.22 -23.44
N THR A 567 -26.87 7.01 -22.97
CA THR A 567 -25.82 6.79 -21.95
C THR A 567 -24.43 6.98 -22.57
N PRO A 568 -23.62 7.95 -22.11
CA PRO A 568 -22.26 8.14 -22.60
C PRO A 568 -21.33 7.04 -22.06
N VAL A 569 -20.37 6.64 -22.88
CA VAL A 569 -19.28 5.73 -22.49
C VAL A 569 -18.36 6.45 -21.51
N GLU A 570 -17.81 5.72 -20.54
CA GLU A 570 -16.98 6.30 -19.48
C GLU A 570 -15.49 6.27 -19.83
N ILE A 571 -15.04 5.21 -20.52
CA ILE A 571 -13.65 5.09 -21.01
C ILE A 571 -13.63 4.57 -22.46
N VAL A 572 -12.76 5.14 -23.30
CA VAL A 572 -12.52 4.62 -24.66
C VAL A 572 -11.12 4.00 -24.73
N LEU A 573 -11.08 2.72 -25.12
CA LEU A 573 -9.86 1.92 -25.24
C LEU A 573 -9.54 1.63 -26.71
N ASN A 574 -8.26 1.50 -27.02
CA ASN A 574 -7.80 1.18 -28.37
C ASN A 574 -7.98 -0.32 -28.68
N PRO A 575 -8.75 -0.70 -29.71
CA PRO A 575 -8.94 -2.11 -30.05
C PRO A 575 -7.66 -2.77 -30.58
N LEU A 576 -6.72 -2.00 -31.16
CA LEU A 576 -5.48 -2.53 -31.75
C LEU A 576 -4.53 -3.15 -30.71
N GLY A 577 -4.68 -2.76 -29.45
CA GLY A 577 -3.88 -3.28 -28.34
C GLY A 577 -4.23 -4.71 -27.94
N VAL A 578 -5.39 -5.24 -28.36
CA VAL A 578 -5.87 -6.57 -27.94
C VAL A 578 -5.23 -7.69 -28.78
N PRO A 579 -5.26 -7.66 -30.14
CA PRO A 579 -4.71 -8.76 -30.93
C PRO A 579 -3.20 -8.91 -30.79
N SER A 580 -2.47 -7.79 -30.72
CA SER A 580 -0.99 -7.79 -30.62
C SER A 580 -0.49 -8.34 -29.28
N ARG A 581 -1.31 -8.24 -28.22
CA ARG A 581 -0.96 -8.67 -26.86
C ARG A 581 -1.62 -9.97 -26.43
N MET A 582 -2.55 -10.48 -27.24
CA MET A 582 -3.26 -11.75 -27.01
C MET A 582 -3.88 -11.85 -25.61
N ASN A 583 -4.45 -10.76 -25.10
CA ASN A 583 -5.21 -10.71 -23.84
C ASN A 583 -6.70 -10.58 -24.11
N VAL A 584 -7.28 -11.64 -24.67
CA VAL A 584 -8.68 -11.69 -25.10
C VAL A 584 -9.63 -11.74 -23.90
N GLY A 585 -9.13 -12.14 -22.71
CA GLY A 585 -9.91 -12.19 -21.48
C GLY A 585 -10.62 -10.86 -21.17
N GLN A 586 -10.00 -9.71 -21.49
CA GLN A 586 -10.60 -8.40 -21.26
C GLN A 586 -11.89 -8.15 -22.06
N ILE A 587 -12.00 -8.75 -23.25
CA ILE A 587 -13.21 -8.65 -24.09
C ILE A 587 -14.32 -9.53 -23.53
N LEU A 588 -13.97 -10.73 -23.06
CA LEU A 588 -14.91 -11.63 -22.39
C LEU A 588 -15.42 -11.03 -21.08
N GLU A 589 -14.53 -10.40 -20.30
CA GLU A 589 -14.89 -9.62 -19.11
C GLU A 589 -15.87 -8.50 -19.47
N THR A 590 -15.59 -7.74 -20.53
CA THR A 590 -16.43 -6.63 -21.00
C THR A 590 -17.85 -7.09 -21.35
N HIS A 591 -17.97 -8.20 -22.10
CA HIS A 591 -19.27 -8.76 -22.50
C HIS A 591 -20.05 -9.29 -21.30
N LEU A 592 -19.41 -10.09 -20.45
CA LEU A 592 -20.06 -10.68 -19.28
C LEU A 592 -20.43 -9.60 -18.25
N GLY A 593 -19.57 -8.62 -18.04
CA GLY A 593 -19.81 -7.48 -17.17
C GLY A 593 -21.01 -6.64 -17.62
N TRP A 594 -21.22 -6.51 -18.93
CA TRP A 594 -22.41 -5.82 -19.45
C TRP A 594 -23.71 -6.55 -19.10
N ALA A 595 -23.74 -7.87 -19.33
CA ALA A 595 -24.89 -8.70 -18.93
C ALA A 595 -25.11 -8.65 -17.41
N ALA A 596 -24.04 -8.76 -16.63
CA ALA A 596 -24.06 -8.73 -15.16
C ALA A 596 -24.66 -7.41 -14.63
N LYS A 597 -24.25 -6.26 -15.20
CA LYS A 597 -24.75 -4.95 -14.80
C LYS A 597 -26.26 -4.81 -15.01
N ILE A 598 -26.76 -5.22 -16.17
CA ILE A 598 -28.19 -5.12 -16.51
C ILE A 598 -29.03 -6.07 -15.64
N LEU A 599 -28.53 -7.28 -15.40
CA LEU A 599 -29.21 -8.28 -14.58
C LEU A 599 -29.10 -8.00 -13.06
N GLY A 600 -28.23 -7.06 -12.65
CA GLY A 600 -27.97 -6.78 -11.24
C GLY A 600 -27.26 -7.91 -10.51
N LEU A 601 -26.43 -8.68 -11.22
CA LEU A 601 -25.73 -9.86 -10.70
C LEU A 601 -24.24 -9.59 -10.55
N THR A 602 -23.63 -10.23 -9.56
CA THR A 602 -22.17 -10.42 -9.48
C THR A 602 -21.86 -11.86 -9.88
N ILE A 603 -20.92 -12.04 -10.80
CA ILE A 603 -20.62 -13.33 -11.43
C ILE A 603 -19.18 -13.73 -11.05
N ALA A 604 -19.00 -14.97 -10.65
CA ALA A 604 -17.69 -15.56 -10.44
C ALA A 604 -17.33 -16.46 -11.63
N THR A 605 -16.19 -16.19 -12.26
CA THR A 605 -15.58 -17.03 -13.30
C THR A 605 -14.21 -17.50 -12.79
N PRO A 606 -14.16 -18.65 -12.10
CA PRO A 606 -12.91 -19.28 -11.65
C PRO A 606 -11.86 -19.43 -12.76
N VAL A 607 -10.59 -19.33 -12.37
CA VAL A 607 -9.45 -19.57 -13.27
C VAL A 607 -9.45 -21.02 -13.77
N PHE A 608 -9.37 -21.22 -15.09
CA PHE A 608 -9.42 -22.53 -15.78
C PHE A 608 -10.72 -23.35 -15.59
N ASP A 609 -11.72 -22.79 -14.94
CA ASP A 609 -13.08 -23.35 -14.74
C ASP A 609 -14.11 -22.20 -14.85
N GLY A 610 -13.90 -21.36 -15.88
CA GLY A 610 -14.63 -20.13 -16.09
C GLY A 610 -15.88 -20.30 -16.95
N ALA A 611 -16.63 -19.21 -17.08
CA ALA A 611 -17.80 -19.15 -17.95
C ALA A 611 -17.40 -19.36 -19.41
N THR A 612 -18.09 -20.28 -20.10
CA THR A 612 -17.84 -20.53 -21.52
C THR A 612 -18.48 -19.44 -22.40
N GLU A 613 -17.99 -19.26 -23.63
CA GLU A 613 -18.56 -18.28 -24.57
C GLU A 613 -20.07 -18.48 -24.79
N ALA A 614 -20.53 -19.73 -24.85
CA ALA A 614 -21.94 -20.07 -25.01
C ALA A 614 -22.78 -19.60 -23.81
N GLU A 615 -22.24 -19.69 -22.59
CA GLU A 615 -22.90 -19.21 -21.38
C GLU A 615 -22.92 -17.69 -21.33
N ILE A 616 -21.83 -17.02 -21.72
CA ILE A 616 -21.78 -15.55 -21.82
C ILE A 616 -22.86 -15.08 -22.81
N LYS A 617 -22.96 -15.69 -24.00
CA LYS A 617 -24.03 -15.39 -24.97
C LYS A 617 -25.43 -15.62 -24.41
N ARG A 618 -25.63 -16.68 -23.64
CA ARG A 618 -26.91 -16.96 -22.96
C ARG A 618 -27.26 -15.87 -21.95
N GLU A 619 -26.31 -15.42 -21.13
CA GLU A 619 -26.55 -14.36 -20.15
C GLU A 619 -26.77 -13.00 -20.85
N MET A 620 -26.03 -12.69 -21.92
CA MET A 620 -26.28 -11.51 -22.77
C MET A 620 -27.69 -11.52 -23.36
N LYS A 621 -28.14 -12.67 -23.86
CA LYS A 621 -29.50 -12.83 -24.39
C LYS A 621 -30.58 -12.61 -23.31
N LYS A 622 -30.36 -13.09 -22.08
CA LYS A 622 -31.26 -12.83 -20.95
C LYS A 622 -31.30 -11.35 -20.57
N ALA A 623 -30.15 -10.66 -20.68
CA ALA A 623 -30.04 -9.22 -20.44
C ALA A 623 -30.65 -8.37 -21.57
N GLY A 624 -31.05 -8.98 -22.70
CA GLY A 624 -31.62 -8.27 -23.84
C GLY A 624 -30.60 -7.49 -24.68
N ILE A 625 -29.31 -7.82 -24.57
CA ILE A 625 -28.24 -7.19 -25.35
C ILE A 625 -27.76 -8.11 -26.50
N PRO A 626 -27.12 -7.57 -27.55
CA PRO A 626 -26.64 -8.36 -28.67
C PRO A 626 -25.65 -9.48 -28.27
N GLU A 627 -25.85 -10.68 -28.82
CA GLU A 627 -24.99 -11.85 -28.52
C GLU A 627 -23.53 -11.69 -28.99
N ASN A 628 -23.25 -10.71 -29.86
CA ASN A 628 -21.89 -10.38 -30.31
C ASN A 628 -21.20 -9.34 -29.41
N GLY A 629 -21.89 -8.78 -28.40
CA GLY A 629 -21.38 -7.74 -27.51
C GLY A 629 -21.11 -6.40 -28.20
N LYS A 630 -21.65 -6.18 -29.41
CA LYS A 630 -21.45 -4.98 -30.20
C LYS A 630 -22.73 -4.20 -30.40
N VAL A 631 -22.61 -2.87 -30.38
CA VAL A 631 -23.71 -1.95 -30.65
C VAL A 631 -23.23 -0.77 -31.48
N ARG A 632 -24.15 -0.16 -32.23
CA ARG A 632 -23.86 1.07 -32.97
C ARG A 632 -23.93 2.26 -32.02
N LEU A 633 -22.77 2.86 -31.74
CA LEU A 633 -22.66 4.10 -30.95
C LEU A 633 -22.91 5.33 -31.84
N ARG A 634 -23.13 6.48 -31.19
CA ARG A 634 -23.20 7.80 -31.83
C ARG A 634 -22.05 8.69 -31.35
N ASP A 635 -21.51 9.51 -32.24
CA ASP A 635 -20.50 10.52 -31.90
C ASP A 635 -21.18 11.62 -31.07
N GLY A 636 -20.70 11.89 -29.86
CA GLY A 636 -21.21 12.95 -29.00
C GLY A 636 -21.14 14.35 -29.63
N ARG A 637 -20.15 14.58 -30.50
CA ARG A 637 -19.91 15.90 -31.12
C ARG A 637 -20.81 16.20 -32.30
N THR A 638 -21.09 15.20 -33.13
CA THR A 638 -21.89 15.38 -34.37
C THR A 638 -23.30 14.84 -34.23
N GLY A 639 -23.53 13.89 -33.31
CA GLY A 639 -24.78 13.15 -33.16
C GLY A 639 -24.96 12.03 -34.21
N GLU A 640 -24.03 11.90 -35.16
CA GLU A 640 -24.07 10.88 -36.21
C GLU A 640 -23.72 9.50 -35.65
N SER A 641 -24.29 8.46 -36.23
CA SER A 641 -23.98 7.08 -35.85
C SER A 641 -22.69 6.62 -36.52
N PHE A 642 -21.86 5.83 -35.82
CA PHE A 642 -20.70 5.21 -36.45
C PHE A 642 -21.11 4.15 -37.48
N ASP A 643 -20.30 4.00 -38.52
CA ASP A 643 -20.56 3.06 -39.62
C ASP A 643 -20.59 1.60 -39.14
N GLN A 644 -19.66 1.24 -38.25
CA GLN A 644 -19.50 -0.11 -37.71
C GLN A 644 -20.03 -0.23 -36.28
N GLU A 645 -20.46 -1.44 -35.91
CA GLU A 645 -20.79 -1.76 -34.53
C GLU A 645 -19.52 -1.91 -33.69
N ILE A 646 -19.57 -1.39 -32.48
CA ILE A 646 -18.42 -1.26 -31.58
C ILE A 646 -18.66 -2.14 -30.37
N THR A 647 -17.62 -2.83 -29.91
CA THR A 647 -17.68 -3.61 -28.67
C THR A 647 -17.78 -2.66 -27.48
N VAL A 648 -18.84 -2.84 -26.69
CA VAL A 648 -19.15 -2.04 -25.50
C VAL A 648 -19.45 -2.97 -24.34
N GLY A 649 -19.18 -2.54 -23.12
CA GLY A 649 -19.59 -3.26 -21.93
C GLY A 649 -18.87 -2.79 -20.68
N TYR A 650 -18.99 -3.54 -19.58
CA TYR A 650 -18.37 -3.16 -18.31
C TYR A 650 -17.09 -3.95 -18.05
N ILE A 651 -15.99 -3.26 -17.82
CA ILE A 651 -14.70 -3.85 -17.44
C ILE A 651 -14.24 -3.30 -16.08
N TYR A 652 -13.50 -4.09 -15.31
CA TYR A 652 -12.95 -3.65 -14.04
C TYR A 652 -11.59 -2.96 -14.23
N MET A 653 -11.55 -1.65 -13.98
CA MET A 653 -10.35 -0.81 -14.14
C MET A 653 -9.85 -0.29 -12.78
N MET A 654 -8.52 -0.26 -12.64
CA MET A 654 -7.81 0.17 -11.44
C MET A 654 -6.95 1.42 -11.71
N LYS A 655 -6.85 2.29 -10.70
CA LYS A 655 -5.87 3.38 -10.68
C LYS A 655 -4.59 2.89 -10.00
N LEU A 656 -3.45 3.00 -10.68
CA LEU A 656 -2.16 2.56 -10.14
C LEU A 656 -1.48 3.68 -9.34
N ALA A 657 -0.56 3.30 -8.45
CA ALA A 657 0.21 4.23 -7.60
C ALA A 657 1.19 5.14 -8.38
N HIS A 658 1.21 5.04 -9.71
CA HIS A 658 2.04 5.83 -10.59
C HIS A 658 1.31 7.11 -11.00
N LEU A 659 1.21 8.05 -10.05
CA LEU A 659 0.56 9.33 -10.25
C LEU A 659 1.48 10.31 -10.97
N VAL A 660 0.90 11.19 -11.77
CA VAL A 660 1.67 12.19 -12.54
C VAL A 660 2.32 13.23 -11.63
N ASP A 661 1.62 13.67 -10.58
CA ASP A 661 2.08 14.71 -9.65
C ASP A 661 3.36 14.29 -8.90
N ASP A 662 3.52 12.99 -8.63
CA ASP A 662 4.73 12.46 -8.01
C ASP A 662 5.92 12.45 -8.99
N LYS A 663 5.65 12.37 -10.30
CA LYS A 663 6.66 12.23 -11.36
C LYS A 663 7.09 13.55 -11.97
N ILE A 664 6.22 14.57 -11.98
CA ILE A 664 6.59 15.89 -12.48
C ILE A 664 7.72 16.43 -11.60
N HIS A 665 8.81 16.82 -12.26
CA HIS A 665 9.96 17.44 -11.63
C HIS A 665 10.62 18.39 -12.62
N ALA A 666 10.79 19.63 -12.20
CA ALA A 666 11.45 20.67 -12.97
C ALA A 666 12.46 21.39 -12.08
N ARG A 667 13.60 21.74 -12.65
CA ARG A 667 14.67 22.46 -11.98
C ARG A 667 15.19 23.55 -12.90
N SER A 668 15.26 24.77 -12.39
CA SER A 668 16.07 25.85 -12.96
C SER A 668 17.44 25.86 -12.29
N ILE A 669 17.48 26.30 -11.03
CA ILE A 669 18.65 26.32 -10.15
C ILE A 669 18.31 25.55 -8.89
N GLY A 670 19.32 24.91 -8.29
CA GLY A 670 19.13 24.15 -7.06
C GLY A 670 20.45 23.91 -6.36
N PRO A 671 20.45 23.04 -5.34
CA PRO A 671 21.66 22.70 -4.63
C PRO A 671 22.63 21.91 -5.53
N TYR A 672 23.91 22.01 -5.16
CA TYR A 672 25.03 21.38 -5.84
C TYR A 672 25.81 20.50 -4.86
N SER A 673 26.45 19.46 -5.39
CA SER A 673 27.36 18.59 -4.67
C SER A 673 28.57 19.37 -4.20
N LEU A 674 28.99 19.17 -2.94
CA LEU A 674 30.18 19.83 -2.40
C LEU A 674 31.47 19.39 -3.11
N VAL A 675 31.55 18.12 -3.51
CA VAL A 675 32.76 17.53 -4.09
C VAL A 675 32.84 17.80 -5.58
N THR A 676 31.81 17.42 -6.32
CA THR A 676 31.81 17.48 -7.79
C THR A 676 31.26 18.79 -8.35
N GLN A 677 30.69 19.66 -7.52
CA GLN A 677 30.02 20.90 -7.92
C GLN A 677 28.85 20.73 -8.91
N GLN A 678 28.46 19.49 -9.22
CA GLN A 678 27.33 19.15 -10.07
C GLN A 678 25.99 19.33 -9.35
N PRO A 679 24.89 19.58 -10.08
CA PRO A 679 23.54 19.46 -9.57
C PRO A 679 23.34 18.19 -8.76
N LEU A 680 22.72 18.29 -7.57
CA LEU A 680 22.32 17.10 -6.82
C LEU A 680 21.35 16.23 -7.63
N GLY A 681 21.21 14.96 -7.27
CA GLY A 681 20.31 14.03 -7.96
C GLY A 681 18.97 13.87 -7.23
N GLY A 682 17.89 13.74 -8.01
CA GLY A 682 16.57 13.35 -7.50
C GLY A 682 15.67 14.49 -7.02
N LYS A 683 14.34 14.26 -7.12
CA LYS A 683 13.29 15.25 -6.82
C LYS A 683 13.35 15.80 -5.39
N ALA A 684 13.62 14.93 -4.41
CA ALA A 684 13.67 15.31 -2.99
C ALA A 684 14.74 16.37 -2.66
N GLN A 685 15.80 16.45 -3.47
CA GLN A 685 16.88 17.43 -3.32
C GLN A 685 16.80 18.55 -4.36
N PHE A 686 15.68 18.67 -5.07
CA PHE A 686 15.53 19.57 -6.21
C PHE A 686 16.65 19.37 -7.24
N GLY A 687 16.94 18.10 -7.53
CA GLY A 687 18.08 17.66 -8.32
C GLY A 687 17.95 17.87 -9.83
N GLY A 688 19.06 17.83 -10.55
CA GLY A 688 19.08 17.88 -12.02
C GLY A 688 18.81 16.52 -12.66
N GLN A 689 18.41 16.53 -13.93
CA GLN A 689 18.37 15.34 -14.77
C GLN A 689 19.79 14.91 -15.14
N ARG A 690 20.02 13.60 -15.15
CA ARG A 690 21.30 13.06 -15.61
C ARG A 690 21.34 13.12 -17.13
N PHE A 691 22.32 13.83 -17.66
CA PHE A 691 22.69 13.79 -19.08
C PHE A 691 23.87 12.83 -19.22
N GLY A 692 23.65 11.67 -19.81
CA GLY A 692 24.61 10.57 -19.88
C GLY A 692 25.38 10.53 -21.19
N GLU A 693 26.23 9.51 -21.31
CA GLU A 693 27.07 9.28 -22.48
C GLU A 693 26.26 9.09 -23.77
N MET A 694 25.14 8.35 -23.72
CA MET A 694 24.29 8.13 -24.88
C MET A 694 23.63 9.42 -25.37
N GLU A 695 23.23 10.31 -24.46
CA GLU A 695 22.67 11.61 -24.83
C GLU A 695 23.73 12.56 -25.40
N VAL A 696 24.98 12.47 -24.92
CA VAL A 696 26.13 13.18 -25.51
C VAL A 696 26.33 12.75 -26.95
N TRP A 697 26.40 11.45 -27.23
CA TRP A 697 26.55 10.93 -28.59
C TRP A 697 25.44 11.40 -29.53
N ALA A 698 24.21 11.52 -29.02
CA ALA A 698 23.10 12.04 -29.79
C ALA A 698 23.37 13.49 -30.24
N LEU A 699 23.85 14.37 -29.37
CA LEU A 699 24.18 15.75 -29.73
C LEU A 699 25.41 15.86 -30.65
N GLU A 700 26.41 15.02 -30.44
CA GLU A 700 27.58 14.93 -31.32
C GLU A 700 27.18 14.55 -32.75
N ALA A 701 26.26 13.59 -32.91
CA ALA A 701 25.75 13.15 -34.22
C ALA A 701 25.04 14.29 -34.98
N TYR A 702 24.39 15.21 -34.28
CA TYR A 702 23.78 16.40 -34.88
C TYR A 702 24.77 17.55 -35.11
N GLY A 703 26.00 17.45 -34.61
CA GLY A 703 26.97 18.55 -34.64
C GLY A 703 26.58 19.72 -33.72
N ALA A 704 25.76 19.49 -32.69
CA ALA A 704 25.25 20.51 -31.77
C ALA A 704 26.29 20.90 -30.71
N ALA A 705 27.48 21.33 -31.14
CA ALA A 705 28.64 21.56 -30.29
C ALA A 705 28.39 22.58 -29.16
N TYR A 706 27.72 23.70 -29.45
CA TYR A 706 27.42 24.72 -28.43
C TYR A 706 26.43 24.24 -27.37
N THR A 707 25.39 23.51 -27.79
CA THR A 707 24.42 22.91 -26.84
C THR A 707 25.10 21.89 -25.94
N LEU A 708 25.97 21.06 -26.51
CA LEU A 708 26.74 20.09 -25.75
C LEU A 708 27.71 20.77 -24.78
N GLN A 709 28.44 21.79 -25.23
CA GLN A 709 29.34 22.58 -24.40
C GLN A 709 28.58 23.22 -23.22
N GLU A 710 27.43 23.82 -23.48
CA GLU A 710 26.59 24.42 -22.44
C GLU A 710 26.14 23.40 -21.37
N LEU A 711 25.70 22.22 -21.81
CA LEU A 711 25.23 21.14 -20.93
C LEU A 711 26.36 20.58 -20.05
N LEU A 712 27.56 20.43 -20.61
CA LEU A 712 28.72 19.88 -19.89
C LEU A 712 29.46 20.90 -19.01
N THR A 713 29.18 22.21 -19.17
CA THR A 713 29.88 23.28 -18.43
C THR A 713 28.90 24.09 -17.57
N VAL A 714 28.34 25.17 -18.10
CA VAL A 714 27.56 26.19 -17.39
C VAL A 714 26.25 25.68 -16.81
N LYS A 715 25.67 24.58 -17.33
CA LYS A 715 24.49 23.91 -16.76
C LYS A 715 24.83 22.83 -15.73
N SER A 716 26.12 22.52 -15.54
CA SER A 716 26.61 21.46 -14.67
C SER A 716 27.55 22.03 -13.60
N ASP A 717 28.86 21.93 -13.81
CA ASP A 717 29.91 22.04 -12.81
C ASP A 717 30.92 23.17 -13.08
N ASP A 718 30.68 24.02 -14.08
CA ASP A 718 31.39 25.31 -14.18
C ASP A 718 30.77 26.32 -13.21
N VAL A 719 31.42 26.51 -12.05
CA VAL A 719 30.92 27.35 -10.95
C VAL A 719 30.87 28.83 -11.33
N GLN A 720 31.87 29.31 -12.08
CA GLN A 720 31.93 30.72 -12.48
C GLN A 720 31.05 30.98 -13.70
N GLY A 721 31.09 30.08 -14.69
CA GLY A 721 30.29 30.17 -15.90
C GLY A 721 28.79 30.10 -15.62
N ARG A 722 28.32 29.25 -14.70
CA ARG A 722 26.88 29.20 -14.35
C ARG A 722 26.37 30.50 -13.74
N THR A 723 27.19 31.17 -12.91
CA THR A 723 26.82 32.43 -12.25
C THR A 723 26.75 33.56 -13.28
N ARG A 724 27.78 33.67 -14.13
CA ARG A 724 27.79 34.63 -15.25
C ARG A 724 26.63 34.39 -16.21
N MET A 725 26.36 33.14 -16.58
CA MET A 725 25.25 32.79 -17.46
C MET A 725 23.91 33.22 -16.87
N TYR A 726 23.69 32.99 -15.57
CA TYR A 726 22.46 33.44 -14.91
C TYR A 726 22.31 34.96 -14.95
N GLU A 727 23.37 35.70 -14.62
CA GLU A 727 23.35 37.17 -14.71
C GLU A 727 23.09 37.68 -16.13
N SER A 728 23.73 37.08 -17.14
CA SER A 728 23.54 37.43 -18.54
C SER A 728 22.08 37.18 -18.97
N ILE A 729 21.50 36.03 -18.62
CA ILE A 729 20.08 35.72 -18.90
C ILE A 729 19.16 36.77 -18.25
N VAL A 730 19.41 37.15 -17.00
CA VAL A 730 18.61 38.17 -16.29
C VAL A 730 18.75 39.55 -16.95
N LYS A 731 19.93 39.88 -17.48
CA LYS A 731 20.19 41.11 -18.26
C LYS A 731 19.63 41.06 -19.68
N GLY A 732 19.16 39.91 -20.15
CA GLY A 732 18.71 39.69 -21.53
C GLY A 732 19.85 39.49 -22.54
N GLU A 733 21.06 39.22 -22.06
CA GLU A 733 22.24 38.92 -22.87
C GLU A 733 22.43 37.40 -22.99
N ASN A 734 22.49 36.86 -24.21
CA ASN A 734 22.68 35.42 -24.45
C ASN A 734 24.13 35.13 -24.85
N ALA A 735 25.08 35.39 -23.94
CA ALA A 735 26.50 35.12 -24.16
C ALA A 735 26.95 33.84 -23.43
N LEU A 736 27.39 32.82 -24.17
CA LEU A 736 28.01 31.63 -23.60
C LEU A 736 29.49 31.88 -23.33
N GLN A 737 29.84 32.04 -22.05
CA GLN A 737 31.22 32.07 -21.58
C GLN A 737 31.46 30.86 -20.66
N ALA A 738 31.96 29.78 -21.24
CA ALA A 738 32.30 28.56 -20.52
C ALA A 738 33.78 28.57 -20.10
N ASP A 739 34.05 28.07 -18.90
CA ASP A 739 35.39 27.77 -18.38
C ASP A 739 35.58 26.25 -18.25
N THR A 740 36.67 25.82 -17.60
CA THR A 740 36.91 24.40 -17.36
C THR A 740 35.92 23.82 -16.33
N PRO A 741 35.32 22.65 -16.61
CA PRO A 741 34.47 21.95 -15.64
C PRO A 741 35.25 21.57 -14.37
N GLU A 742 34.63 21.71 -13.20
CA GLU A 742 35.28 21.32 -11.94
C GLU A 742 35.56 19.81 -11.86
N SER A 743 34.75 18.96 -12.49
CA SER A 743 35.04 17.52 -12.58
C SER A 743 36.39 17.22 -13.23
N PHE A 744 36.81 18.01 -14.24
CA PHE A 744 38.12 17.88 -14.86
C PHE A 744 39.23 18.34 -13.92
N ASN A 745 39.02 19.43 -13.18
CA ASN A 745 39.97 19.91 -12.17
C ASN A 745 40.16 18.87 -11.04
N VAL A 746 39.06 18.26 -10.58
CA VAL A 746 39.09 17.17 -9.58
C VAL A 746 39.91 16.00 -10.11
N LEU A 747 39.67 15.55 -11.34
CA LEU A 747 40.43 14.46 -11.97
C LEU A 747 41.93 14.79 -12.04
N LEU A 748 42.30 16.01 -12.45
CA LEU A 748 43.70 16.43 -12.47
C LEU A 748 44.34 16.36 -11.07
N LYS A 749 43.61 16.78 -10.03
CA LYS A 749 44.09 16.72 -8.64
C LYS A 749 44.20 15.29 -8.13
N GLU A 750 43.27 14.41 -8.49
CA GLU A 750 43.34 12.98 -8.16
C GLU A 750 44.54 12.30 -8.82
N LEU A 751 44.83 12.59 -10.09
CA LEU A 751 46.03 12.10 -10.77
C LEU A 751 47.32 12.65 -10.16
N GLN A 752 47.36 13.93 -9.81
CA GLN A 752 48.49 14.54 -9.10
C GLN A 752 48.71 13.94 -7.70
N ALA A 753 47.62 13.57 -7.00
CA ALA A 753 47.70 12.89 -5.70
C ALA A 753 48.30 11.47 -5.81
N LEU A 754 48.21 10.83 -6.98
CA LEU A 754 48.92 9.59 -7.31
C LEU A 754 50.40 9.82 -7.69
N ALA A 755 50.92 11.04 -7.52
CA ALA A 755 52.26 11.47 -7.90
C ALA A 755 52.53 11.45 -9.42
N LEU A 756 51.50 11.57 -10.25
CA LEU A 756 51.64 11.80 -11.69
C LEU A 756 51.72 13.30 -11.99
N ASP A 757 52.76 13.75 -12.69
CA ASP A 757 52.90 15.17 -13.10
C ASP A 757 52.06 15.46 -14.35
N VAL A 758 50.80 15.85 -14.15
CA VAL A 758 49.86 16.21 -15.23
C VAL A 758 49.66 17.73 -15.23
N ARG A 759 49.89 18.38 -16.38
CA ARG A 759 49.74 19.83 -16.58
C ARG A 759 49.10 20.14 -17.94
N THR A 760 48.37 21.24 -18.02
CA THR A 760 47.85 21.78 -19.29
C THR A 760 48.94 22.61 -19.97
N GLU A 761 49.32 22.27 -21.20
CA GLU A 761 50.28 23.04 -21.99
C GLU A 761 49.56 24.03 -22.90
N LYS A 762 50.08 25.26 -23.02
CA LYS A 762 49.70 26.16 -24.11
C LYS A 762 50.50 25.75 -25.35
N LYS A 763 49.82 25.51 -26.48
CA LYS A 763 50.53 25.36 -27.76
C LYS A 763 51.35 26.63 -28.02
N PRO A 764 52.64 26.53 -28.37
CA PRO A 764 53.38 27.69 -28.86
C PRO A 764 52.72 28.18 -30.15
N GLU A 765 52.43 29.47 -30.25
CA GLU A 765 51.96 30.09 -31.49
C GLU A 765 53.04 29.90 -32.57
N ASP A 766 52.67 29.36 -33.73
CA ASP A 766 53.53 29.34 -34.90
C ASP A 766 53.90 30.79 -35.22
N LYS A 767 55.17 31.17 -34.96
CA LYS A 767 55.70 32.43 -35.44
C LYS A 767 55.56 32.42 -36.96
N GLU A 768 54.75 33.34 -37.50
CA GLU A 768 54.81 33.71 -38.90
C GLU A 768 56.29 33.98 -39.24
N VAL A 769 56.85 33.12 -40.08
CA VAL A 769 58.15 33.35 -40.68
C VAL A 769 57.90 34.43 -41.72
N ASP A 770 58.25 35.68 -41.38
CA ASP A 770 58.44 36.74 -42.37
C ASP A 770 59.41 36.21 -43.44
N SER A 771 58.87 35.89 -44.62
CA SER A 771 59.66 35.64 -45.82
C SER A 771 60.03 36.98 -46.45
N GLU A 772 61.34 37.25 -46.52
CA GLU A 772 61.96 38.31 -47.33
C GLU A 772 61.48 38.34 -48.79
#